data_AF-A0ABD2A614-F1
#
_entry.id   AF-A0ABD2A614-F1
#
_cell.length_a   1.000
_cell.length_b   1.000
_cell.length_c   1.000
_cell.angle_alpha   90.00
_cell.angle_beta   90.00
_cell.angle_gamma   90.00
#
_symmetry.space_group_name_H-M   'P 1'
#
loop_
_entity.id
_entity.type
_entity.pdbx_description
1 polymer ?
#
loop_
_entity_poly.entity_id
_entity_poly.type
_entity_poly.pdbx_seq_one_letter_code
_entity_poly.pdbx_strand_id
1 'polypeptide(L)'
;MSHCYHKDHSDLETNISLIGIKKILRQNNIAFLEGYACLSMNCPICEINKCIKNPKIYINKTTGFFMCDKCRCVGSWNILEKLLLLKITSKTIKELEKIKNTLSTDKDYLDEWKIIKKDCVKISKLSKDKYDKILEMLSLKNISQEDMSTLNCLYNESKNVLYFPLYAFDDYLVGFKQLSLNTGTEITIPTSNVSGLIIYKQKNTRSDTTAVVIPTISDLLALISQKLVNFIICLPYNLQYLPQQILPSLENFKKLTLWFGNDDSSWDAARHFSKKLNEERCYFVRSTDLQPRPKVAVDLEYDIKNIIHNAQPIWHQSITTFRYLRHDVLSDLQNIDKVQGVKWKRYPALNRILKGHRRGEFTILTGPTGSGKTTFMSEYSLDLAMQGVNTLWGSFEIRNARLARTMLQQMAGVSLYDNLSDFDMYADAFEMLPIYFMMFHGQQSIKVVMDAVEHATYVHDISHVIIDNMQFMMGISDESKHIDRFWRQDRIISAFRIFATKYNCHVTLVIHPRKERDDEELTTSSIFGSAKASQEADNILIIQDKRLTNIRGKKYLQVAKNRYSGDLGIMTLDFDKTSLSYATKKKSKSETKSTTKICSDNNIDNTSEILKAWLAEESEKYHTVDTYIDEKSNGFEDEESNTDWSLLRFTHVINLRQKALNYARKIWADFIWMVDADIFLTDPNTLTNLVSKGQVVVAPMLKSDGLYSNFWAGMTDDYYYLRTEKYQLILYREDIGCFNVPMVHSAVLINLNMVQSDLLTYNFTNLAQYDGPLDDVITFAVGANNSGVPLYICNDEIYGYIMVPLGKDETIKEDLQRLTNIKLEILSEDHLSLLSSMEKFISSPKIDTLGLDNIYMINLLRRPERRTRMYRLFKELGAHVETFNAVDGRMLNESALEKWGVKLMTEYEDPYHKRPMTTGEIGCFLSHYIIWNKMLEYRYERIMILEDDIRFEPFFRQKLDFVLSELNTLRNSWDLIYIGRKRLMEKEESWVQGSKYLVHAAYSYWTLGYILSATGARKLVEAKPLENMIPVDEYIPILSNVHPRDDWKKHYPVRNLTALSTNPLLIHPTHYTGDQGYISDTENSKIIFENHASDILKTREEL
;
A
#
# COMPACT_ATOMS: atom_id res chain seq x y z
N MET A 1 31.59 23.65 18.41
CA MET A 1 32.25 23.44 19.72
C MET A 1 32.83 22.05 19.70
N SER A 2 34.15 22.01 19.57
CA SER A 2 34.98 20.87 19.18
C SER A 2 35.68 20.24 20.40
N HIS A 3 36.01 18.94 20.26
CA HIS A 3 36.87 18.09 21.10
C HIS A 3 36.15 17.01 21.92
N CYS A 4 35.89 15.87 21.27
CA CYS A 4 36.05 14.54 21.87
C CYS A 4 36.72 13.62 20.83
N TYR A 5 38.02 13.86 20.61
CA TYR A 5 38.88 12.85 20.00
C TYR A 5 39.06 11.70 21.00
N HIS A 6 38.95 10.49 20.46
CA HIS A 6 39.83 9.35 20.75
C HIS A 6 40.88 9.63 21.84
N LYS A 7 40.72 8.99 22.99
CA LYS A 7 41.85 8.65 23.85
C LYS A 7 41.97 7.13 23.90
N ASP A 8 43.19 6.68 23.66
CA ASP A 8 43.62 5.31 23.49
C ASP A 8 43.04 4.35 24.56
N HIS A 9 42.11 3.50 24.14
CA HIS A 9 41.90 2.21 24.78
C HIS A 9 42.71 1.16 24.02
N SER A 10 44.04 1.30 24.07
CA SER A 10 45.00 0.38 23.43
C SER A 10 45.45 -0.75 24.35
N ASP A 11 44.59 -1.23 25.24
CA ASP A 11 44.81 -2.48 25.98
C ASP A 11 43.68 -3.42 25.58
N LEU A 12 43.95 -4.30 24.61
CA LEU A 12 43.06 -5.42 24.26
C LEU A 12 42.66 -6.14 25.55
N GLU A 13 41.37 -6.05 25.89
CA GLU A 13 40.78 -6.68 27.06
C GLU A 13 40.98 -8.18 26.97
N THR A 14 41.83 -8.70 27.85
CA THR A 14 41.99 -10.13 28.06
C THR A 14 40.68 -10.68 28.61
N ASN A 15 40.17 -11.73 27.95
CA ASN A 15 38.92 -12.40 28.30
C ASN A 15 39.00 -12.95 29.74
N ILE A 16 38.46 -12.21 30.71
CA ILE A 16 38.46 -12.57 32.13
C ILE A 16 37.20 -13.38 32.43
N SER A 17 37.38 -14.65 32.81
CA SER A 17 36.26 -15.50 33.23
C SER A 17 35.74 -15.11 34.61
N LEU A 18 34.43 -15.31 34.86
CA LEU A 18 33.81 -15.17 36.18
C LEU A 18 34.56 -15.95 37.27
N ILE A 19 35.10 -17.13 36.93
CA ILE A 19 35.92 -17.96 37.81
C ILE A 19 37.22 -17.21 38.18
N GLY A 20 37.84 -16.55 37.21
CA GLY A 20 39.01 -15.69 37.42
C GLY A 20 38.72 -14.53 38.39
N ILE A 21 37.63 -13.79 38.15
CA ILE A 21 37.18 -12.69 39.05
C ILE A 21 36.99 -13.20 40.47
N LYS A 22 36.21 -14.28 40.65
CA LYS A 22 35.95 -14.88 41.97
C LYS A 22 37.22 -15.38 42.63
N LYS A 23 38.16 -15.96 41.88
CA LYS A 23 39.46 -16.43 42.39
C LYS A 23 40.28 -15.27 42.94
N ILE A 24 40.39 -14.16 42.21
CA ILE A 24 41.13 -12.97 42.63
C ILE A 24 40.49 -12.33 43.87
N LEU A 25 39.16 -12.19 43.90
CA LEU A 25 38.46 -11.63 45.07
C LEU A 25 38.66 -12.50 46.33
N ARG A 26 38.59 -13.83 46.19
CA ARG A 26 38.84 -14.78 47.29
C ARG A 26 40.30 -14.78 47.73
N GLN A 27 41.26 -14.73 46.81
CA GLN A 27 42.70 -14.65 47.12
C GLN A 27 43.06 -13.40 47.93
N ASN A 28 42.32 -12.30 47.75
CA ASN A 28 42.52 -11.05 48.46
C ASN A 28 41.59 -10.86 49.68
N ASN A 29 40.86 -11.90 50.13
CA ASN A 29 39.93 -11.84 51.27
C ASN A 29 38.85 -10.74 51.18
N ILE A 30 38.38 -10.41 49.97
CA ILE A 30 37.32 -9.41 49.76
C ILE A 30 35.95 -10.09 49.83
N ALA A 31 35.07 -9.63 50.72
CA ALA A 31 33.69 -10.09 50.80
C ALA A 31 32.88 -9.57 49.60
N PHE A 32 32.17 -10.46 48.92
CA PHE A 32 31.28 -10.12 47.81
C PHE A 32 29.97 -10.92 47.91
N LEU A 33 28.88 -10.31 47.42
CA LEU A 33 27.58 -10.94 47.26
C LEU A 33 27.36 -11.23 45.78
N GLU A 34 26.89 -12.44 45.48
CA GLU A 34 26.52 -12.83 44.14
C GLU A 34 25.05 -12.50 43.87
N GLY A 35 24.80 -11.47 43.05
CA GLY A 35 23.46 -11.13 42.55
C GLY A 35 23.07 -12.00 41.35
N TYR A 36 22.06 -11.59 40.58
CA TYR A 36 21.61 -12.30 39.38
C TYR A 36 22.56 -12.05 38.20
N ALA A 37 22.78 -10.79 37.84
CA ALA A 37 23.61 -10.34 36.72
C ALA A 37 24.97 -9.78 37.15
N CYS A 38 25.04 -9.21 38.35
CA CYS A 38 26.24 -8.58 38.90
C CYS A 38 26.75 -9.27 40.17
N LEU A 39 28.06 -9.22 40.40
CA LEU A 39 28.65 -9.37 41.74
C LEU A 39 28.61 -8.00 42.42
N SER A 40 28.27 -7.93 43.70
CA SER A 40 28.31 -6.70 44.47
C SER A 40 29.29 -6.81 45.63
N MET A 41 30.07 -5.76 45.87
CA MET A 41 30.99 -5.67 47.01
C MET A 41 31.06 -4.22 47.50
N ASN A 42 31.75 -3.98 48.61
CA ASN A 42 32.01 -2.61 49.03
C ASN A 42 32.96 -1.92 48.04
N CYS A 43 32.70 -0.64 47.74
CA CYS A 43 33.49 0.09 46.77
C CYS A 43 34.85 0.54 47.37
N PRO A 44 35.99 0.01 46.90
CA PRO A 44 37.31 0.38 47.42
C PRO A 44 37.65 1.84 47.11
N ILE A 45 37.12 2.38 46.00
CA ILE A 45 37.32 3.79 45.59
C ILE A 45 36.65 4.75 46.56
N CYS A 46 35.48 4.38 47.10
CA CYS A 46 34.76 5.19 48.07
C CYS A 46 35.34 5.06 49.49
N GLU A 47 35.81 3.87 49.87
CA GLU A 47 36.45 3.63 51.18
C GLU A 47 37.71 4.49 51.37
N ILE A 48 38.47 4.73 50.30
CA ILE A 48 39.64 5.65 50.31
C ILE A 48 39.22 7.09 50.69
N ASN A 49 38.02 7.54 50.27
CA ASN A 49 37.57 8.91 50.48
C ASN A 49 36.91 9.16 51.84
N LYS A 50 36.71 8.14 52.71
CA LYS A 50 36.09 8.20 54.06
C LYS A 50 34.74 8.94 54.21
N CYS A 51 34.14 9.45 53.14
CA CYS A 51 32.99 10.38 53.20
C CYS A 51 31.61 9.75 52.92
N ILE A 52 31.51 8.45 52.63
CA ILE A 52 30.25 7.85 52.12
C ILE A 52 29.91 6.57 52.90
N LYS A 53 28.68 6.47 53.42
CA LYS A 53 28.18 5.26 54.12
C LYS A 53 27.78 4.18 53.12
N ASN A 54 28.25 2.95 53.32
CA ASN A 54 27.91 1.71 52.59
C ASN A 54 27.89 1.80 51.05
N PRO A 55 29.00 2.22 50.40
CA PRO A 55 29.06 2.30 48.94
C PRO A 55 29.18 0.91 48.32
N LYS A 56 28.33 0.58 47.34
CA LYS A 56 28.37 -0.70 46.63
C LYS A 56 28.92 -0.53 45.22
N ILE A 57 29.85 -1.38 44.85
CA ILE A 57 30.32 -1.54 43.48
C ILE A 57 29.72 -2.82 42.91
N TYR A 58 29.14 -2.71 41.72
CA TYR A 58 28.52 -3.80 40.99
C TYR A 58 29.40 -4.15 39.79
N ILE A 59 29.76 -5.43 39.66
CA ILE A 59 30.63 -5.94 38.60
C ILE A 59 29.82 -6.92 37.75
N ASN A 60 29.67 -6.65 36.46
CA ASN A 60 28.99 -7.53 35.52
C ASN A 60 29.69 -8.90 35.45
N LYS A 61 28.95 -10.00 35.62
CA LYS A 61 29.51 -11.35 35.63
C LYS A 61 30.12 -11.79 34.30
N THR A 62 29.69 -11.19 33.19
CA THR A 62 30.06 -11.59 31.83
C THR A 62 31.19 -10.72 31.28
N THR A 63 31.08 -9.39 31.40
CA THR A 63 32.06 -8.45 30.83
C THR A 63 33.11 -7.97 31.83
N GLY A 64 32.89 -8.15 33.13
CA GLY A 64 33.74 -7.55 34.16
C GLY A 64 33.61 -6.03 34.26
N PHE A 65 32.69 -5.40 33.52
CA PHE A 65 32.39 -3.98 33.65
C PHE A 65 31.86 -3.67 35.04
N PHE A 66 32.43 -2.67 35.72
CA PHE A 66 32.01 -2.28 37.05
C PHE A 66 31.36 -0.90 37.07
N MET A 67 30.46 -0.70 38.03
CA MET A 67 29.80 0.57 38.31
C MET A 67 29.58 0.74 39.82
N CYS A 68 29.95 1.90 40.35
CA CYS A 68 29.67 2.25 41.75
C CYS A 68 28.39 3.10 41.88
N ASP A 69 27.54 2.76 42.83
CA ASP A 69 26.28 3.48 43.10
C ASP A 69 26.48 4.88 43.69
N LYS A 70 27.57 5.12 44.44
CA LYS A 70 27.84 6.41 45.10
C LYS A 70 28.85 7.28 44.36
N CYS A 71 30.06 6.78 44.06
CA CYS A 71 31.09 7.60 43.40
C CYS A 71 30.96 7.64 41.87
N ARG A 72 30.05 6.86 41.28
CA ARG A 72 29.76 6.83 39.83
C ARG A 72 30.95 6.45 38.95
N CYS A 73 32.03 5.93 39.55
CA CYS A 73 33.14 5.42 38.77
C CYS A 73 32.69 4.16 38.02
N VAL A 74 32.97 4.16 36.72
CA VAL A 74 32.74 3.05 35.82
C VAL A 74 34.05 2.63 35.17
N GLY A 75 34.18 1.37 34.78
CA GLY A 75 35.38 0.91 34.09
C GLY A 75 35.41 -0.61 33.88
N SER A 76 36.48 -1.09 33.27
CA SER A 76 36.71 -2.52 33.04
C SER A 76 37.40 -3.20 34.24
N TRP A 77 37.27 -4.52 34.33
CA TRP A 77 37.85 -5.30 35.42
C TRP A 77 39.37 -5.08 35.57
N ASN A 78 40.12 -4.93 34.47
CA ASN A 78 41.57 -4.70 34.51
C ASN A 78 41.96 -3.49 35.37
N ILE A 79 41.13 -2.44 35.35
CA ILE A 79 41.34 -1.25 36.15
C ILE A 79 41.04 -1.56 37.61
N LEU A 80 39.91 -2.21 37.88
CA LEU A 80 39.53 -2.59 39.24
C LEU A 80 40.52 -3.57 39.88
N GLU A 81 41.02 -4.55 39.13
CA GLU A 81 42.03 -5.50 39.60
C GLU A 81 43.32 -4.81 40.00
N LYS A 82 43.81 -3.87 39.16
CA LYS A 82 44.96 -3.03 39.53
C LYS A 82 44.68 -2.26 40.82
N LEU A 83 43.49 -1.70 41.00
CA LEU A 83 43.09 -0.99 42.22
C LEU A 83 43.07 -1.90 43.46
N LEU A 84 42.64 -3.16 43.32
CA LEU A 84 42.56 -4.13 44.40
C LEU A 84 43.93 -4.68 44.81
N LEU A 85 44.89 -4.77 43.88
CA LEU A 85 46.25 -5.30 44.12
C LEU A 85 47.22 -4.25 44.71
N LEU A 86 46.89 -2.96 44.64
CA LEU A 86 47.74 -1.87 45.11
C LEU A 86 47.72 -1.74 46.65
N LYS A 87 48.87 -1.99 47.30
CA LYS A 87 49.07 -1.58 48.71
C LYS A 87 49.14 -0.05 48.79
N ILE A 88 48.29 0.55 49.63
CA ILE A 88 48.14 2.00 49.76
C ILE A 88 49.48 2.63 50.22
N THR A 89 50.18 3.34 49.32
CA THR A 89 51.31 4.22 49.64
C THR A 89 51.05 5.63 49.10
N SER A 90 51.76 6.65 49.61
CA SER A 90 51.54 8.07 49.23
C SER A 90 51.76 8.36 47.75
N LYS A 91 52.58 7.58 47.05
CA LYS A 91 52.82 7.68 45.61
C LYS A 91 51.64 7.12 44.80
N THR A 92 50.98 6.09 45.33
CA THR A 92 49.80 5.43 44.74
C THR A 92 48.56 6.33 44.77
N ILE A 93 48.41 7.18 45.80
CA ILE A 93 47.26 8.10 45.93
C ILE A 93 47.21 9.11 44.77
N LYS A 94 48.37 9.59 44.27
CA LYS A 94 48.43 10.50 43.12
C LYS A 94 48.09 9.82 41.79
N GLU A 95 48.49 8.56 41.60
CA GLU A 95 48.08 7.79 40.41
C GLU A 95 46.58 7.47 40.46
N LEU A 96 46.05 7.18 41.65
CA LEU A 96 44.62 6.95 41.90
C LEU A 96 43.76 8.18 41.62
N GLU A 97 44.21 9.39 41.99
CA GLU A 97 43.53 10.65 41.62
C GLU A 97 43.53 10.88 40.10
N LYS A 98 44.62 10.51 39.43
CA LYS A 98 44.73 10.58 37.96
C LYS A 98 43.78 9.60 37.27
N ILE A 99 43.69 8.38 37.78
CA ILE A 99 42.76 7.35 37.31
C ILE A 99 41.30 7.78 37.60
N LYS A 100 41.02 8.36 38.78
CA LYS A 100 39.69 8.90 39.15
C LYS A 100 39.20 9.99 38.18
N ASN A 101 40.08 10.93 37.81
CA ASN A 101 39.76 11.96 36.80
C ASN A 101 39.58 11.39 35.39
N THR A 102 40.08 10.18 35.12
CA THR A 102 39.94 9.48 33.83
C THR A 102 38.70 8.59 33.80
N LEU A 103 38.25 8.08 34.96
CA LEU A 103 37.07 7.20 35.11
C LEU A 103 35.76 7.96 35.38
N SER A 104 35.81 9.29 35.55
CA SER A 104 34.62 10.12 35.66
C SER A 104 34.16 10.58 34.27
N THR A 105 33.11 9.96 33.76
CA THR A 105 32.38 10.45 32.59
C THR A 105 30.91 10.57 32.95
N ASP A 106 30.38 11.80 32.95
CA ASP A 106 29.48 12.22 31.88
C ASP A 106 29.20 13.72 31.96
N LYS A 107 28.87 14.31 30.80
CA LYS A 107 28.39 15.70 30.64
C LYS A 107 27.31 16.02 31.68
N ASP A 108 27.28 17.27 32.15
CA ASP A 108 26.21 17.79 33.00
C ASP A 108 24.89 17.88 32.21
N TYR A 109 24.23 16.74 31.95
CA TYR A 109 22.86 16.69 31.41
C TYR A 109 21.85 17.40 32.35
N LEU A 110 22.28 17.67 33.59
CA LEU A 110 21.61 18.57 34.51
C LEU A 110 21.41 19.96 33.91
N ASP A 111 22.35 20.48 33.10
CA ASP A 111 22.21 21.80 32.49
C ASP A 111 21.23 21.81 31.32
N GLU A 112 21.25 20.80 30.45
CA GLU A 112 20.22 20.62 29.41
C GLU A 112 18.82 20.43 30.03
N TRP A 113 18.72 19.61 31.08
CA TRP A 113 17.47 19.42 31.81
C TRP A 113 16.97 20.70 32.49
N LYS A 114 17.87 21.51 33.04
CA LYS A 114 17.52 22.84 33.58
C LYS A 114 16.95 23.76 32.50
N ILE A 115 17.48 23.72 31.28
CA ILE A 115 16.96 24.50 30.15
C ILE A 115 15.55 24.03 29.78
N ILE A 116 15.36 22.72 29.57
CA ILE A 116 14.05 22.14 29.23
C ILE A 116 13.00 22.50 30.30
N LYS A 117 13.38 22.42 31.58
CA LYS A 117 12.48 22.72 32.69
C LYS A 117 11.99 24.16 32.74
N LYS A 118 12.67 25.12 32.11
CA LYS A 118 12.22 26.52 32.01
C LYS A 118 11.01 26.66 31.07
N ASP A 119 11.01 25.92 29.98
CA ASP A 119 10.00 26.01 28.93
C ASP A 119 8.86 24.99 29.10
N CYS A 120 8.90 24.18 30.16
CA CYS A 120 7.93 23.12 30.42
C CYS A 120 7.14 23.33 31.72
N VAL A 121 5.89 22.87 31.72
CA VAL A 121 5.00 22.87 32.89
C VAL A 121 4.97 21.49 33.52
N LYS A 122 4.97 21.42 34.86
CA LYS A 122 4.77 20.17 35.60
C LYS A 122 3.32 19.69 35.42
N ILE A 123 3.12 18.38 35.23
CA ILE A 123 1.77 17.81 35.11
C ILE A 123 0.87 18.21 36.27
N SER A 124 1.37 18.23 37.51
CA SER A 124 0.59 18.61 38.70
C SER A 124 0.06 20.05 38.71
N LYS A 125 0.52 20.92 37.79
CA LYS A 125 0.10 22.32 37.68
C LYS A 125 -0.83 22.59 36.49
N LEU A 126 -1.13 21.58 35.67
CA LEU A 126 -2.03 21.71 34.54
C LEU A 126 -3.49 21.77 35.01
N SER A 127 -4.32 22.55 34.30
CA SER A 127 -5.77 22.52 34.47
C SER A 127 -6.35 21.19 34.00
N LYS A 128 -7.50 20.80 34.56
CA LYS A 128 -8.17 19.54 34.24
C LYS A 128 -8.46 19.40 32.73
N ASP A 129 -9.01 20.44 32.10
CA ASP A 129 -9.28 20.45 30.66
C ASP A 129 -8.03 20.25 29.79
N LYS A 130 -6.89 20.82 30.20
CA LYS A 130 -5.62 20.65 29.47
C LYS A 130 -5.09 19.22 29.64
N TYR A 131 -5.22 18.65 30.83
CA TYR A 131 -4.79 17.29 31.11
C TYR A 131 -5.65 16.25 30.38
N ASP A 132 -6.98 16.44 30.35
CA ASP A 132 -7.91 15.57 29.65
C ASP A 132 -7.63 15.56 28.14
N LYS A 133 -7.30 16.71 27.54
CA LYS A 133 -6.83 16.79 26.13
C LYS A 133 -5.56 15.98 25.88
N ILE A 134 -4.60 15.98 26.80
CA ILE A 134 -3.37 15.16 26.65
C ILE A 134 -3.73 13.67 26.67
N LEU A 135 -4.65 13.26 27.54
CA LEU A 135 -5.12 11.86 27.60
C LEU A 135 -5.91 11.45 26.34
N GLU A 136 -6.75 12.35 25.80
CA GLU A 136 -7.44 12.14 24.52
C GLU A 136 -6.45 11.96 23.37
N MET A 137 -5.42 12.82 23.27
CA MET A 137 -4.38 12.70 22.25
C MET A 137 -3.60 11.38 22.35
N LEU A 138 -3.42 10.86 23.56
CA LEU A 138 -2.77 9.57 23.80
C LEU A 138 -3.73 8.37 23.68
N SER A 139 -5.02 8.60 23.41
CA SER A 139 -6.07 7.57 23.35
C SER A 139 -6.11 6.70 24.62
N LEU A 140 -5.89 7.28 25.80
CA LEU A 140 -5.87 6.56 27.09
C LEU A 140 -7.03 7.02 27.98
N LYS A 141 -7.79 6.06 28.52
CA LYS A 141 -8.87 6.33 29.48
C LYS A 141 -8.36 6.24 30.92
N ASN A 142 -8.75 7.19 31.78
CA ASN A 142 -8.69 7.07 33.24
C ASN A 142 -7.30 6.97 33.92
N ILE A 143 -6.31 7.78 33.54
CA ILE A 143 -5.07 7.96 34.35
C ILE A 143 -5.25 9.17 35.26
N SER A 144 -4.97 9.03 36.56
CA SER A 144 -5.04 10.15 37.48
C SER A 144 -3.84 11.09 37.32
N GLN A 145 -4.06 12.40 37.47
CA GLN A 145 -2.99 13.40 37.44
C GLN A 145 -1.94 13.15 38.54
N GLU A 146 -2.35 12.54 39.66
CA GLU A 146 -1.44 12.09 40.71
C GLU A 146 -0.52 10.96 40.23
N ASP A 147 -1.07 9.91 39.61
CA ASP A 147 -0.28 8.78 39.09
C ASP A 147 0.73 9.26 38.05
N MET A 148 0.31 10.12 37.13
CA MET A 148 1.20 10.72 36.14
C MET A 148 2.29 11.60 36.79
N SER A 149 1.97 12.32 37.86
CA SER A 149 2.94 13.16 38.57
C SER A 149 4.05 12.36 39.26
N THR A 150 3.80 11.09 39.61
CA THR A 150 4.83 10.21 40.21
C THR A 150 5.98 9.90 39.26
N LEU A 151 5.75 10.00 37.94
CA LEU A 151 6.77 9.80 36.91
C LEU A 151 7.68 11.04 36.73
N ASN A 152 7.44 12.13 37.47
CA ASN A 152 8.17 13.40 37.36
C ASN A 152 8.19 13.99 35.94
N CYS A 153 7.17 13.69 35.13
CA CYS A 153 7.12 14.13 33.74
C CYS A 153 6.77 15.62 33.58
N LEU A 154 7.28 16.21 32.50
CA LEU A 154 7.11 17.62 32.14
C LEU A 154 6.42 17.73 30.79
N TYR A 155 5.55 18.73 30.61
CA TYR A 155 4.85 18.99 29.36
C TYR A 155 5.28 20.32 28.75
N ASN A 156 5.61 20.31 27.46
CA ASN A 156 5.89 21.50 26.68
C ASN A 156 4.70 21.82 25.76
N GLU A 157 4.03 22.94 26.03
CA GLU A 157 2.82 23.36 25.29
C GLU A 157 3.13 23.78 23.85
N SER A 158 4.27 24.43 23.58
CA SER A 158 4.57 24.93 22.23
C SER A 158 4.98 23.83 21.26
N LYS A 159 5.61 22.77 21.77
CA LYS A 159 6.07 21.62 20.97
C LYS A 159 5.13 20.42 21.01
N ASN A 160 4.13 20.40 21.90
CA ASN A 160 3.29 19.22 22.17
C ASN A 160 4.12 17.96 22.51
N VAL A 161 5.07 18.11 23.44
CA VAL A 161 5.98 17.03 23.84
C VAL A 161 5.93 16.78 25.34
N LEU A 162 5.92 15.51 25.72
CA LEU A 162 6.12 15.06 27.10
C LEU A 162 7.55 14.58 27.31
N TYR A 163 8.17 15.01 28.42
CA TYR A 163 9.51 14.63 28.83
C TYR A 163 9.47 13.80 30.10
N PHE A 164 10.07 12.61 30.07
CA PHE A 164 10.16 11.68 31.18
C PHE A 164 11.62 11.53 31.64
N PRO A 165 11.97 11.93 32.87
CA PRO A 165 13.34 11.80 33.37
C PRO A 165 13.76 10.33 33.56
N LEU A 166 15.01 10.01 33.25
CA LEU A 166 15.64 8.71 33.48
C LEU A 166 16.54 8.78 34.71
N TYR A 167 16.21 7.96 35.71
CA TYR A 167 16.92 7.95 36.99
C TYR A 167 17.81 6.71 37.14
N ALA A 168 19.05 6.94 37.51
CA ALA A 168 19.99 5.92 37.98
C ALA A 168 19.90 5.77 39.52
N PHE A 169 20.88 5.13 40.14
CA PHE A 169 20.96 4.97 41.61
C PHE A 169 20.81 6.31 42.35
N ASP A 170 20.19 6.29 43.55
CA ASP A 170 19.91 7.46 44.40
C ASP A 170 19.09 8.58 43.71
N ASP A 171 18.18 8.24 42.79
CA ASP A 171 17.35 9.19 42.03
C ASP A 171 18.18 10.22 41.24
N TYR A 172 19.38 9.83 40.80
CA TYR A 172 20.23 10.69 39.98
C TYR A 172 19.77 10.73 38.53
N LEU A 173 19.53 11.93 38.00
CA LEU A 173 19.11 12.13 36.61
C LEU A 173 20.31 11.93 35.67
N VAL A 174 20.16 10.98 34.73
CA VAL A 174 21.22 10.63 33.75
C VAL A 174 20.78 10.81 32.30
N GLY A 175 19.51 11.17 32.07
CA GLY A 175 18.94 11.39 30.76
C GLY A 175 17.43 11.60 30.84
N PHE A 176 16.78 11.65 29.68
CA PHE A 176 15.33 11.74 29.60
C PHE A 176 14.81 11.12 28.30
N LYS A 177 13.55 10.69 28.33
CA LYS A 177 12.81 10.16 27.19
C LYS A 177 11.75 11.17 26.78
N GLN A 178 11.72 11.52 25.50
CA GLN A 178 10.78 12.45 24.89
C GLN A 178 9.69 11.66 24.14
N LEU A 179 8.43 12.01 24.36
CA LEU A 179 7.27 11.51 23.63
C LEU A 179 6.56 12.67 22.91
N SER A 180 6.53 12.62 21.58
CA SER A 180 5.79 13.58 20.75
C SER A 180 4.32 13.19 20.66
N LEU A 181 3.41 14.07 21.10
CA LEU A 181 1.96 13.78 21.09
C LEU A 181 1.35 13.83 19.68
N ASN A 182 1.97 14.54 18.74
CA ASN A 182 1.46 14.66 17.36
C ASN A 182 1.79 13.41 16.52
N THR A 183 2.97 12.83 16.73
CA THR A 183 3.51 11.73 15.90
C THR A 183 3.56 10.40 16.63
N GLY A 184 3.40 10.38 17.97
CA GLY A 184 3.56 9.17 18.79
C GLY A 184 5.01 8.66 18.89
N THR A 185 5.99 9.42 18.41
CA THR A 185 7.40 8.99 18.37
C THR A 185 8.12 9.22 19.70
N GLU A 186 8.92 8.23 20.11
CA GLU A 186 9.72 8.25 21.34
C GLU A 186 11.21 8.32 21.02
N ILE A 187 11.94 9.22 21.69
CA ILE A 187 13.40 9.37 21.56
C ILE A 187 14.01 9.44 22.95
N THR A 188 15.15 8.77 23.15
CA THR A 188 15.90 8.80 24.42
C THR A 188 17.20 9.58 24.25
N ILE A 189 17.46 10.47 25.21
CA ILE A 189 18.65 11.31 25.25
C ILE A 189 19.38 11.06 26.58
N PRO A 190 20.70 10.74 26.54
CA PRO A 190 21.52 10.51 25.36
C PRO A 190 21.20 9.20 24.61
N THR A 191 21.61 9.16 23.34
CA THR A 191 21.26 8.13 22.35
C THR A 191 21.89 6.76 22.63
N SER A 192 22.90 6.68 23.51
CA SER A 192 23.50 5.41 23.94
C SER A 192 24.03 5.47 25.38
N ASN A 193 24.23 4.29 25.98
CA ASN A 193 24.88 4.07 27.28
C ASN A 193 24.24 4.74 28.53
N VAL A 194 22.95 5.10 28.48
CA VAL A 194 22.23 5.60 29.66
C VAL A 194 22.10 4.52 30.74
N SER A 195 22.41 4.90 31.98
CA SER A 195 22.30 4.04 33.18
C SER A 195 20.94 4.14 33.90
N GLY A 196 20.01 4.94 33.38
CA GLY A 196 18.74 5.26 34.02
C GLY A 196 17.54 4.51 33.46
N LEU A 197 16.51 4.36 34.30
CA LEU A 197 15.23 3.71 33.98
C LEU A 197 14.06 4.60 34.41
N ILE A 198 12.88 4.34 33.83
CA ILE A 198 11.60 4.84 34.35
C ILE A 198 10.96 3.71 35.13
N ILE A 199 10.79 3.88 36.44
CA ILE A 199 10.15 2.90 37.32
C ILE A 199 8.92 3.53 37.94
N TYR A 200 7.74 2.96 37.65
CA TYR A 200 6.51 3.28 38.35
C TYR A 200 6.27 2.30 39.49
N LYS A 201 5.90 2.82 40.65
CA LYS A 201 5.48 2.03 41.81
C LYS A 201 4.06 2.43 42.21
N GLN A 202 3.15 1.47 42.22
CA GLN A 202 1.77 1.68 42.63
C GLN A 202 1.69 2.00 44.13
N LYS A 203 0.88 3.02 44.50
CA LYS A 203 0.65 3.39 45.91
C LYS A 203 -0.16 2.28 46.65
N ASN A 204 0.11 2.08 47.93
CA ASN A 204 -0.62 1.19 48.87
C ASN A 204 -0.55 -0.34 48.59
N THR A 205 0.43 -0.83 47.86
CA THR A 205 0.61 -2.27 47.59
C THR A 205 1.71 -2.90 48.47
N ARG A 206 1.59 -4.22 48.75
CA ARG A 206 2.61 -4.98 49.49
C ARG A 206 3.94 -4.95 48.72
N SER A 207 5.06 -4.96 49.45
CA SER A 207 6.41 -4.99 48.86
C SER A 207 6.70 -6.33 48.18
N ASP A 208 6.16 -6.54 46.98
CA ASP A 208 6.50 -7.68 46.15
C ASP A 208 7.70 -7.35 45.27
N THR A 209 8.69 -8.24 45.21
CA THR A 209 9.91 -8.08 44.41
C THR A 209 9.71 -8.48 42.95
N THR A 210 8.50 -8.27 42.41
CA THR A 210 8.10 -8.65 41.06
C THR A 210 7.84 -7.42 40.21
N ALA A 211 8.40 -7.35 39.01
CA ALA A 211 8.18 -6.23 38.09
C ALA A 211 7.83 -6.69 36.68
N VAL A 212 7.03 -5.88 35.99
CA VAL A 212 6.75 -6.03 34.56
C VAL A 212 7.64 -5.06 33.78
N VAL A 213 8.41 -5.58 32.84
CA VAL A 213 9.31 -4.80 31.99
C VAL A 213 8.67 -4.60 30.62
N ILE A 214 8.67 -3.36 30.16
CA ILE A 214 8.01 -2.93 28.94
C ILE A 214 8.91 -1.98 28.12
N PRO A 215 8.72 -1.89 26.80
CA PRO A 215 9.61 -1.10 25.94
C PRO A 215 9.19 0.38 25.82
N THR A 216 7.89 0.68 25.77
CA THR A 216 7.40 2.02 25.40
C THR A 216 6.73 2.78 26.54
N ILE A 217 6.68 4.11 26.44
CA ILE A 217 5.93 4.96 27.39
C ILE A 217 4.42 4.71 27.22
N SER A 218 3.95 4.48 26.00
CA SER A 218 2.53 4.20 25.75
C SER A 218 2.06 2.94 26.50
N ASP A 219 2.87 1.88 26.51
CA ASP A 219 2.60 0.67 27.28
C ASP A 219 2.65 0.91 28.79
N LEU A 220 3.56 1.79 29.25
CA LEU A 220 3.68 2.19 30.66
C LEU A 220 2.39 2.82 31.14
N LEU A 221 1.91 3.81 30.40
CA LEU A 221 0.70 4.55 30.75
C LEU A 221 -0.54 3.66 30.69
N ALA A 222 -0.62 2.74 29.70
CA ALA A 222 -1.70 1.76 29.62
C ALA A 222 -1.78 0.87 30.87
N LEU A 223 -0.65 0.32 31.33
CA LEU A 223 -0.63 -0.51 32.55
C LEU A 223 -0.94 0.29 33.82
N ILE A 224 -0.50 1.55 33.89
CA ILE A 224 -0.84 2.45 35.02
C ILE A 224 -2.36 2.66 35.11
N SER A 225 -3.05 2.81 33.97
CA SER A 225 -4.52 3.01 33.94
C SER A 225 -5.28 1.87 34.61
N GLN A 226 -4.75 0.64 34.54
CA GLN A 226 -5.41 -0.56 35.05
C GLN A 226 -5.21 -0.77 36.56
N LYS A 227 -4.16 -0.19 37.15
CA LYS A 227 -3.85 -0.33 38.59
C LYS A 227 -3.71 -1.78 39.08
N LEU A 228 -3.23 -2.68 38.20
CA LEU A 228 -3.08 -4.12 38.49
C LEU A 228 -1.63 -4.56 38.78
N VAL A 229 -0.64 -3.72 38.48
CA VAL A 229 0.79 -4.07 38.51
C VAL A 229 1.55 -3.18 39.50
N ASN A 230 2.21 -3.82 40.47
CA ASN A 230 2.92 -3.11 41.55
C ASN A 230 4.13 -2.31 41.06
N PHE A 231 4.99 -2.91 40.23
CA PHE A 231 6.18 -2.29 39.66
C PHE A 231 6.17 -2.44 38.15
N ILE A 232 6.27 -1.32 37.44
CA ILE A 232 6.37 -1.28 35.99
C ILE A 232 7.68 -0.58 35.63
N ILE A 233 8.49 -1.22 34.79
CA ILE A 233 9.81 -0.75 34.38
C ILE A 233 9.78 -0.50 32.87
N CYS A 234 9.94 0.77 32.47
CA CYS A 234 10.09 1.13 31.06
C CYS A 234 11.57 1.24 30.69
N LEU A 235 11.95 0.55 29.61
CA LEU A 235 13.31 0.55 29.08
C LEU A 235 13.68 1.88 28.41
N PRO A 236 14.96 2.31 28.47
CA PRO A 236 15.40 3.55 27.84
C PRO A 236 15.40 3.45 26.31
N TYR A 237 15.85 2.34 25.70
CA TYR A 237 16.03 2.21 24.25
C TYR A 237 15.03 1.25 23.60
N ASN A 238 13.80 1.19 24.12
CA ASN A 238 12.75 0.29 23.64
C ASN A 238 13.26 -1.17 23.57
N LEU A 239 13.28 -1.75 22.36
CA LEU A 239 13.76 -3.11 22.07
C LEU A 239 15.09 -3.13 21.29
N GLN A 240 15.71 -1.97 21.08
CA GLN A 240 16.94 -1.86 20.29
C GLN A 240 18.12 -2.47 21.05
N TYR A 241 18.36 -2.06 22.29
CA TYR A 241 19.47 -2.58 23.11
C TYR A 241 19.20 -2.38 24.61
N LEU A 242 19.74 -3.29 25.42
CA LEU A 242 19.69 -3.27 26.88
C LEU A 242 21.07 -2.92 27.46
N PRO A 243 21.25 -1.69 28.00
CA PRO A 243 22.52 -1.29 28.60
C PRO A 243 22.96 -2.16 29.75
N GLN A 244 24.23 -2.55 29.79
CA GLN A 244 24.75 -3.28 30.95
C GLN A 244 24.77 -2.41 32.22
N GLN A 245 24.73 -1.09 32.06
CA GLN A 245 24.75 -0.08 33.13
C GLN A 245 23.46 -0.05 33.95
N ILE A 246 22.31 -0.49 33.41
CA ILE A 246 21.04 -0.53 34.16
C ILE A 246 20.88 -1.81 34.98
N LEU A 247 21.66 -2.86 34.68
CA LEU A 247 21.51 -4.19 35.30
C LEU A 247 21.56 -4.13 36.84
N PRO A 248 22.43 -3.33 37.49
CA PRO A 248 22.43 -3.31 38.94
C PRO A 248 21.18 -2.67 39.55
N SER A 249 20.48 -1.78 38.83
CA SER A 249 19.17 -1.23 39.26
C SER A 249 18.07 -2.30 39.29
N LEU A 250 18.26 -3.41 38.57
CA LEU A 250 17.30 -4.51 38.46
C LEU A 250 17.60 -5.67 39.42
N GLU A 251 18.69 -5.64 40.18
CA GLU A 251 19.09 -6.72 41.11
C GLU A 251 18.07 -6.94 42.25
N ASN A 252 17.31 -5.91 42.61
CA ASN A 252 16.31 -6.00 43.69
C ASN A 252 15.05 -6.80 43.31
N PHE A 253 14.85 -7.14 42.03
CA PHE A 253 13.67 -7.87 41.56
C PHE A 253 13.98 -9.37 41.41
N LYS A 254 13.21 -10.20 42.11
CA LYS A 254 13.30 -11.67 42.06
C LYS A 254 12.60 -12.28 40.84
N LYS A 255 11.60 -11.58 40.29
CA LYS A 255 10.84 -12.02 39.12
C LYS A 255 10.66 -10.84 38.17
N LEU A 256 11.05 -11.01 36.91
CA LEU A 256 10.87 -10.03 35.84
C LEU A 256 9.98 -10.63 34.76
N THR A 257 8.79 -10.05 34.57
CA THR A 257 7.90 -10.43 33.46
C THR A 257 8.16 -9.50 32.29
N LEU A 258 8.73 -10.01 31.21
CA LEU A 258 9.04 -9.25 30.00
C LEU A 258 7.82 -9.29 29.07
N TRP A 259 7.20 -8.13 28.82
CA TRP A 259 6.00 -7.99 28.00
C TRP A 259 6.22 -6.98 26.87
N PHE A 260 6.81 -7.46 25.77
CA PHE A 260 7.34 -6.62 24.68
C PHE A 260 6.44 -6.55 23.44
N GLY A 261 5.59 -7.56 23.22
CA GLY A 261 4.61 -7.58 22.14
C GLY A 261 4.45 -8.92 21.45
N ASN A 262 3.79 -8.90 20.30
CA ASN A 262 3.42 -10.09 19.53
C ASN A 262 4.24 -10.29 18.24
N ASP A 263 5.40 -9.65 18.13
CA ASP A 263 6.30 -9.72 16.98
C ASP A 263 7.60 -10.47 17.31
N ASP A 264 8.16 -11.19 16.33
CA ASP A 264 9.38 -11.99 16.49
C ASP A 264 10.58 -11.16 16.94
N SER A 265 10.66 -9.90 16.50
CA SER A 265 11.69 -8.96 16.97
C SER A 265 11.60 -8.73 18.48
N SER A 266 10.37 -8.50 18.98
CA SER A 266 10.12 -8.44 20.42
C SER A 266 10.50 -9.74 21.13
N TRP A 267 10.17 -10.89 20.55
CA TRP A 267 10.51 -12.20 21.13
C TRP A 267 12.01 -12.44 21.22
N ASP A 268 12.73 -12.15 20.13
CA ASP A 268 14.18 -12.26 20.06
C ASP A 268 14.89 -11.28 21.00
N ALA A 269 14.40 -10.05 21.08
CA ALA A 269 14.88 -9.05 22.04
C ALA A 269 14.64 -9.53 23.47
N ALA A 270 13.46 -10.08 23.77
CA ALA A 270 13.13 -10.63 25.08
C ALA A 270 14.11 -11.76 25.47
N ARG A 271 14.39 -12.68 24.54
CA ARG A 271 15.36 -13.77 24.74
C ARG A 271 16.78 -13.23 24.93
N HIS A 272 17.22 -12.25 24.14
CA HIS A 272 18.54 -11.62 24.32
C HIS A 272 18.68 -10.92 25.66
N PHE A 273 17.71 -10.08 26.00
CA PHE A 273 17.70 -9.30 27.23
C PHE A 273 17.68 -10.22 28.45
N SER A 274 16.99 -11.36 28.36
CA SER A 274 16.97 -12.34 29.43
C SER A 274 18.33 -12.95 29.76
N LYS A 275 19.23 -13.12 28.78
CA LYS A 275 20.60 -13.59 29.03
C LYS A 275 21.37 -12.61 29.92
N LYS A 276 21.18 -11.31 29.71
CA LYS A 276 21.76 -10.24 30.56
C LYS A 276 21.09 -10.15 31.93
N LEU A 277 19.77 -10.35 31.95
CA LEU A 277 18.95 -10.24 33.16
C LEU A 277 18.97 -11.50 34.03
N ASN A 278 19.63 -12.59 33.60
CA ASN A 278 19.55 -13.94 34.14
C ASN A 278 18.22 -14.66 33.78
N GLU A 279 18.33 -15.74 33.01
CA GLU A 279 17.19 -16.48 32.43
C GLU A 279 16.27 -17.07 33.51
N GLU A 280 16.80 -17.47 34.67
CA GLU A 280 16.06 -18.19 35.73
C GLU A 280 14.98 -17.32 36.40
N ARG A 281 15.16 -15.99 36.39
CA ARG A 281 14.20 -15.05 37.00
C ARG A 281 13.29 -14.36 36.00
N CYS A 282 13.48 -14.59 34.71
CA CYS A 282 12.72 -13.95 33.65
C CYS A 282 11.52 -14.82 33.26
N TYR A 283 10.39 -14.17 33.02
CA TYR A 283 9.15 -14.78 32.55
C TYR A 283 8.67 -14.00 31.33
N PHE A 284 8.05 -14.68 30.36
CA PHE A 284 7.54 -14.06 29.15
C PHE A 284 6.03 -14.20 29.05
N VAL A 285 5.40 -13.12 28.63
CA VAL A 285 4.05 -13.18 28.05
C VAL A 285 4.21 -13.63 26.60
N ARG A 286 3.62 -14.76 26.21
CA ARG A 286 3.77 -15.30 24.85
C ARG A 286 2.84 -14.60 23.87
N SER A 287 3.40 -14.30 22.70
CA SER A 287 2.73 -13.66 21.56
C SER A 287 1.68 -14.58 20.94
N THR A 288 0.44 -14.49 21.39
CA THR A 288 -0.73 -15.04 20.65
C THR A 288 -1.65 -13.88 20.30
N ASP A 289 -2.58 -14.05 19.36
CA ASP A 289 -3.57 -13.01 19.02
C ASP A 289 -4.39 -12.55 20.23
N LEU A 290 -4.47 -13.41 21.27
CA LEU A 290 -5.16 -13.16 22.54
C LEU A 290 -4.29 -12.46 23.59
N GLN A 291 -3.00 -12.22 23.32
CA GLN A 291 -2.04 -11.60 24.25
C GLN A 291 -1.16 -10.54 23.55
N PRO A 292 -1.75 -9.43 23.05
CA PRO A 292 -1.00 -8.38 22.35
C PRO A 292 -0.16 -7.52 23.32
N ARG A 293 0.47 -6.45 22.79
CA ARG A 293 1.18 -5.44 23.62
C ARG A 293 0.26 -4.84 24.69
N PRO A 294 0.81 -4.38 25.84
CA PRO A 294 0.02 -3.81 26.92
C PRO A 294 -0.99 -2.75 26.47
N LYS A 295 -0.59 -1.79 25.63
CA LYS A 295 -1.49 -0.75 25.13
C LYS A 295 -2.68 -1.32 24.35
N VAL A 296 -2.41 -2.22 23.40
CA VAL A 296 -3.45 -2.87 22.57
C VAL A 296 -4.35 -3.77 23.42
N ALA A 297 -3.78 -4.46 24.40
CA ALA A 297 -4.55 -5.33 25.29
C ALA A 297 -5.55 -4.54 26.14
N VAL A 298 -5.18 -3.35 26.60
CA VAL A 298 -6.05 -2.41 27.31
C VAL A 298 -7.13 -1.86 26.37
N ASP A 299 -6.76 -1.47 25.16
CA ASP A 299 -7.69 -0.88 24.19
C ASP A 299 -8.77 -1.87 23.70
N LEU A 300 -8.42 -3.17 23.64
CA LEU A 300 -9.33 -4.27 23.31
C LEU A 300 -10.00 -4.90 24.54
N GLU A 301 -9.80 -4.33 25.74
CA GLU A 301 -10.40 -4.79 27.00
C GLU A 301 -10.10 -6.25 27.39
N TYR A 302 -8.90 -6.75 27.06
CA TYR A 302 -8.45 -8.08 27.49
C TYR A 302 -8.12 -8.15 29.00
N ASP A 303 -8.23 -9.34 29.59
CA ASP A 303 -7.91 -9.58 31.00
C ASP A 303 -6.39 -9.57 31.26
N ILE A 304 -5.87 -8.39 31.56
CA ILE A 304 -4.46 -8.12 31.89
C ILE A 304 -3.95 -9.00 33.04
N LYS A 305 -4.80 -9.30 34.03
CA LYS A 305 -4.40 -10.10 35.20
C LYS A 305 -4.15 -11.55 34.80
N ASN A 306 -5.02 -12.11 33.96
CA ASN A 306 -4.86 -13.45 33.43
C ASN A 306 -3.62 -13.56 32.52
N ILE A 307 -3.36 -12.55 31.68
CA ILE A 307 -2.18 -12.50 30.81
C ILE A 307 -0.88 -12.57 31.62
N ILE A 308 -0.75 -11.75 32.67
CA ILE A 308 0.45 -11.72 33.53
C ILE A 308 0.58 -13.03 34.33
N HIS A 309 -0.54 -13.60 34.80
CA HIS A 309 -0.53 -14.87 35.52
C HIS A 309 -0.05 -16.04 34.63
N ASN A 310 -0.41 -16.03 33.36
CA ASN A 310 -0.03 -17.06 32.38
C ASN A 310 1.39 -16.88 31.81
N ALA A 311 2.14 -15.86 32.25
CA ALA A 311 3.53 -15.68 31.84
C ALA A 311 4.38 -16.89 32.23
N GLN A 312 5.13 -17.41 31.26
CA GLN A 312 5.90 -18.66 31.41
C GLN A 312 7.40 -18.37 31.64
N PRO A 313 8.11 -19.22 32.39
CA PRO A 313 9.56 -19.10 32.56
C PRO A 313 10.30 -19.36 31.23
N ILE A 314 11.52 -18.86 31.13
CA ILE A 314 12.42 -19.11 29.98
C ILE A 314 12.94 -20.55 30.07
N TRP A 315 12.72 -21.34 29.03
CA TRP A 315 12.99 -22.78 29.03
C TRP A 315 14.47 -23.14 28.81
N HIS A 316 14.85 -24.33 29.31
CA HIS A 316 16.20 -24.90 29.29
C HIS A 316 16.78 -25.12 27.87
N GLN A 317 18.09 -24.91 27.71
CA GLN A 317 18.78 -24.76 26.41
C GLN A 317 18.87 -25.98 25.49
N SER A 318 18.51 -27.20 25.93
CA SER A 318 18.94 -28.42 25.22
C SER A 318 17.85 -29.44 24.86
N ILE A 319 16.64 -29.35 25.45
CA ILE A 319 15.56 -30.33 25.19
C ILE A 319 14.21 -29.60 25.25
N THR A 320 13.37 -29.77 24.22
CA THR A 320 12.00 -29.25 24.17
C THR A 320 11.03 -30.37 23.80
N THR A 321 9.73 -30.19 24.06
CA THR A 321 8.68 -31.11 23.61
C THR A 321 7.69 -30.36 22.73
N PHE A 322 6.97 -31.07 21.84
CA PHE A 322 5.96 -30.41 21.00
C PHE A 322 4.90 -29.66 21.82
N ARG A 323 4.60 -30.11 23.05
CA ARG A 323 3.69 -29.40 23.96
C ARG A 323 4.12 -27.95 24.23
N TYR A 324 5.43 -27.69 24.30
CA TYR A 324 5.98 -26.35 24.51
C TYR A 324 6.25 -25.59 23.21
N LEU A 325 6.46 -26.29 22.09
CA LEU A 325 6.58 -25.70 20.76
C LEU A 325 5.23 -25.39 20.09
N ARG A 326 4.13 -25.98 20.57
CA ARG A 326 2.81 -25.90 19.92
C ARG A 326 2.35 -24.45 19.69
N HIS A 327 2.56 -23.59 20.68
CA HIS A 327 2.20 -22.18 20.56
C HIS A 327 3.14 -21.40 19.65
N ASP A 328 4.43 -21.77 19.58
CA ASP A 328 5.39 -21.17 18.65
C ASP A 328 5.03 -21.54 17.21
N VAL A 329 4.78 -22.83 16.95
CA VAL A 329 4.34 -23.30 15.64
C VAL A 329 3.02 -22.65 15.22
N LEU A 330 2.07 -22.50 16.16
CA LEU A 330 0.81 -21.81 15.87
C LEU A 330 1.06 -20.33 15.54
N SER A 331 1.89 -19.64 16.32
CA SER A 331 2.26 -18.24 16.08
C SER A 331 2.92 -18.05 14.71
N ASP A 332 3.86 -18.94 14.35
CA ASP A 332 4.55 -18.93 13.06
C ASP A 332 3.56 -19.11 11.88
N LEU A 333 2.60 -20.01 12.03
CA LEU A 333 1.56 -20.26 11.01
C LEU A 333 0.54 -19.12 10.89
N GLN A 334 0.19 -18.48 12.01
CA GLN A 334 -0.73 -17.34 12.01
C GLN A 334 -0.08 -16.06 11.48
N ASN A 335 1.24 -15.92 11.64
CA ASN A 335 1.99 -14.71 11.30
C ASN A 335 3.03 -14.96 10.20
N ILE A 336 2.60 -15.49 9.05
CA ILE A 336 3.49 -15.87 7.93
C ILE A 336 4.42 -14.72 7.51
N ASP A 337 3.92 -13.48 7.47
CA ASP A 337 4.71 -12.30 7.09
C ASP A 337 5.83 -11.96 8.10
N LYS A 338 5.67 -12.35 9.37
CA LYS A 338 6.65 -12.09 10.44
C LYS A 338 7.80 -13.09 10.41
N VAL A 339 7.50 -14.37 10.15
CA VAL A 339 8.52 -15.44 10.02
C VAL A 339 9.50 -15.15 8.88
N GLN A 340 9.09 -14.37 7.89
CA GLN A 340 9.91 -14.04 6.72
C GLN A 340 11.08 -13.07 7.03
N GLY A 341 11.16 -12.48 8.23
CA GLY A 341 12.26 -11.61 8.66
C GLY A 341 12.16 -10.15 8.20
N VAL A 342 13.19 -9.34 8.48
CA VAL A 342 13.20 -7.90 8.16
C VAL A 342 13.35 -7.69 6.66
N LYS A 343 12.38 -7.02 6.03
CA LYS A 343 12.37 -6.78 4.59
C LYS A 343 13.33 -5.65 4.20
N TRP A 344 14.10 -5.82 3.14
CA TRP A 344 14.91 -4.73 2.59
C TRP A 344 14.02 -3.70 1.89
N LYS A 345 14.09 -2.43 2.29
CA LYS A 345 13.32 -1.35 1.63
C LYS A 345 13.99 -0.90 0.33
N ARG A 346 15.32 -0.86 0.30
CA ARG A 346 16.12 -0.51 -0.88
C ARG A 346 16.24 -1.63 -1.92
N TYR A 347 15.98 -2.88 -1.54
CA TYR A 347 16.12 -4.05 -2.43
C TYR A 347 14.88 -4.96 -2.43
N PRO A 348 13.75 -4.54 -3.04
CA PRO A 348 12.52 -5.34 -3.08
C PRO A 348 12.69 -6.72 -3.73
N ALA A 349 13.55 -6.82 -4.75
CA ALA A 349 13.84 -8.09 -5.43
C ALA A 349 14.42 -9.15 -4.48
N LEU A 350 15.24 -8.75 -3.50
CA LEU A 350 15.76 -9.66 -2.48
C LEU A 350 14.65 -10.20 -1.58
N ASN A 351 13.64 -9.40 -1.26
CA ASN A 351 12.50 -9.86 -0.46
C ASN A 351 11.70 -10.93 -1.18
N ARG A 352 11.58 -10.85 -2.51
CA ARG A 352 10.87 -11.88 -3.29
C ARG A 352 11.58 -13.23 -3.21
N ILE A 353 12.91 -13.21 -3.26
CA ILE A 353 13.74 -14.43 -3.29
C ILE A 353 14.00 -14.93 -1.87
N LEU A 354 14.70 -14.14 -1.04
CA LEU A 354 15.12 -14.54 0.30
C LEU A 354 14.00 -14.46 1.34
N LYS A 355 12.83 -13.91 1.01
CA LYS A 355 11.74 -13.56 1.92
C LYS A 355 12.06 -12.50 2.98
N GLY A 356 13.33 -12.21 3.28
CA GLY A 356 13.74 -11.17 4.22
C GLY A 356 15.00 -11.56 4.99
N HIS A 357 15.51 -10.63 5.79
CA HIS A 357 16.68 -10.83 6.64
C HIS A 357 16.27 -11.50 7.96
N ARG A 358 16.71 -12.74 8.17
CA ARG A 358 16.40 -13.52 9.38
C ARG A 358 17.62 -13.69 10.28
N ARG A 359 17.42 -13.65 11.59
CA ARG A 359 18.46 -13.94 12.57
C ARG A 359 18.82 -15.42 12.56
N GLY A 360 20.03 -15.76 13.03
CA GLY A 360 20.51 -17.15 13.08
C GLY A 360 20.95 -17.74 11.73
N GLU A 361 20.70 -17.02 10.63
CA GLU A 361 21.17 -17.42 9.30
C GLU A 361 22.63 -17.05 9.06
N PHE A 362 23.29 -17.87 8.24
CA PHE A 362 24.64 -17.66 7.76
C PHE A 362 24.63 -17.44 6.25
N THR A 363 24.92 -16.22 5.82
CA THR A 363 24.93 -15.80 4.42
C THR A 363 26.36 -15.64 3.92
N ILE A 364 26.65 -16.19 2.74
CA ILE A 364 27.93 -15.97 2.05
C ILE A 364 27.71 -15.04 0.87
N LEU A 365 28.56 -14.02 0.74
CA LEU A 365 28.65 -13.18 -0.45
C LEU A 365 29.97 -13.45 -1.17
N THR A 366 29.90 -13.75 -2.47
CA THR A 366 31.08 -13.91 -3.32
C THR A 366 30.96 -13.13 -4.63
N GLY A 367 32.08 -12.94 -5.32
CA GLY A 367 32.14 -12.24 -6.60
C GLY A 367 33.56 -11.74 -6.92
N PRO A 368 33.85 -11.42 -8.20
CA PRO A 368 35.19 -11.05 -8.66
C PRO A 368 35.77 -9.83 -7.92
N THR A 369 37.09 -9.67 -7.94
CA THR A 369 37.73 -8.47 -7.38
C THR A 369 37.23 -7.22 -8.11
N GLY A 370 36.92 -6.14 -7.36
CA GLY A 370 36.34 -4.93 -7.96
C GLY A 370 34.86 -5.03 -8.35
N SER A 371 34.20 -6.16 -8.13
CA SER A 371 32.76 -6.33 -8.40
C SER A 371 31.84 -5.58 -7.43
N GLY A 372 32.34 -4.67 -6.58
CA GLY A 372 31.51 -3.85 -5.70
C GLY A 372 30.81 -4.58 -4.54
N LYS A 373 31.37 -5.70 -4.08
CA LYS A 373 30.87 -6.47 -2.91
C LYS A 373 30.68 -5.59 -1.67
N THR A 374 31.73 -4.88 -1.26
CA THR A 374 31.69 -4.01 -0.09
C THR A 374 30.69 -2.87 -0.24
N THR A 375 30.58 -2.29 -1.45
CA THR A 375 29.61 -1.24 -1.75
C THR A 375 28.16 -1.72 -1.68
N PHE A 376 27.90 -2.95 -2.12
CA PHE A 376 26.59 -3.58 -1.98
C PHE A 376 26.30 -3.94 -0.51
N MET A 377 27.27 -4.51 0.21
CA MET A 377 27.09 -4.82 1.64
C MET A 377 26.89 -3.57 2.50
N SER A 378 27.61 -2.48 2.21
CA SER A 378 27.45 -1.23 2.97
C SER A 378 26.02 -0.72 2.88
N GLU A 379 25.41 -0.75 1.69
CA GLU A 379 24.02 -0.33 1.51
C GLU A 379 23.00 -1.35 2.02
N TYR A 380 23.22 -2.65 1.77
CA TYR A 380 22.40 -3.76 2.29
C TYR A 380 22.26 -3.69 3.81
N SER A 381 23.36 -3.42 4.50
CA SER A 381 23.40 -3.34 5.94
C SER A 381 22.88 -2.01 6.48
N LEU A 382 23.13 -0.91 5.77
CA LEU A 382 22.59 0.40 6.09
C LEU A 382 21.05 0.39 6.05
N ASP A 383 20.45 -0.23 5.04
CA ASP A 383 18.99 -0.36 4.92
C ASP A 383 18.36 -1.10 6.11
N LEU A 384 19.04 -2.13 6.61
CA LEU A 384 18.63 -2.88 7.80
C LEU A 384 18.83 -2.05 9.08
N ALA A 385 19.97 -1.35 9.21
CA ALA A 385 20.25 -0.49 10.36
C ALA A 385 19.27 0.68 10.47
N MET A 386 18.86 1.28 9.34
CA MET A 386 17.79 2.29 9.27
C MET A 386 16.43 1.75 9.74
N GLN A 387 16.25 0.44 9.79
CA GLN A 387 15.06 -0.24 10.31
C GLN A 387 15.26 -0.75 11.76
N GLY A 388 16.39 -0.42 12.39
CA GLY A 388 16.70 -0.77 13.77
C GLY A 388 17.48 -2.07 13.97
N VAL A 389 18.04 -2.67 12.91
CA VAL A 389 18.87 -3.86 13.02
C VAL A 389 20.29 -3.48 13.48
N ASN A 390 20.64 -3.83 14.72
CA ASN A 390 21.97 -3.58 15.28
C ASN A 390 23.04 -4.35 14.49
N THR A 391 23.92 -3.61 13.81
CA THR A 391 24.85 -4.18 12.83
C THR A 391 26.30 -3.91 13.22
N LEU A 392 27.13 -4.97 13.26
CA LEU A 392 28.56 -4.89 13.51
C LEU A 392 29.36 -5.16 12.22
N TRP A 393 30.24 -4.23 11.88
CA TRP A 393 31.14 -4.31 10.73
C TRP A 393 32.57 -4.66 11.12
N GLY A 394 33.04 -5.81 10.64
CA GLY A 394 34.45 -6.20 10.60
C GLY A 394 35.04 -5.95 9.22
N SER A 395 35.41 -4.70 8.93
CA SER A 395 36.01 -4.29 7.66
C SER A 395 37.54 -4.40 7.74
N PHE A 396 38.08 -5.56 7.38
CA PHE A 396 39.52 -5.83 7.39
C PHE A 396 40.23 -5.33 6.13
N GLU A 397 39.48 -5.17 5.03
CA GLU A 397 39.99 -4.70 3.73
C GLU A 397 40.00 -3.16 3.61
N ILE A 398 38.97 -2.48 4.13
CA ILE A 398 38.78 -1.03 4.01
C ILE A 398 38.82 -0.35 5.39
N ARG A 399 39.48 0.82 5.49
CA ARG A 399 39.46 1.65 6.72
C ARG A 399 38.04 2.10 7.07
N ASN A 400 37.67 2.05 8.34
CA ASN A 400 36.34 2.43 8.85
C ASN A 400 35.88 3.82 8.39
N ALA A 401 36.77 4.83 8.38
CA ALA A 401 36.43 6.17 7.92
C ALA A 401 35.94 6.19 6.45
N ARG A 402 36.51 5.36 5.57
CA ARG A 402 36.11 5.26 4.16
C ARG A 402 34.79 4.50 4.00
N LEU A 403 34.58 3.47 4.81
CA LEU A 403 33.33 2.72 4.85
C LEU A 403 32.18 3.61 5.34
N ALA A 404 32.35 4.28 6.49
CA ALA A 404 31.38 5.20 7.06
C ALA A 404 31.05 6.34 6.10
N ARG A 405 32.04 6.93 5.43
CA ARG A 405 31.80 7.94 4.37
C ARG A 405 30.91 7.39 3.25
N THR A 406 31.13 6.15 2.83
CA THR A 406 30.34 5.52 1.76
C THR A 406 28.90 5.28 2.22
N MET A 407 28.71 4.76 3.43
CA MET A 407 27.38 4.57 4.03
C MET A 407 26.64 5.91 4.23
N LEU A 408 27.33 6.95 4.71
CA LEU A 408 26.76 8.28 4.89
C LEU A 408 26.26 8.86 3.56
N GLN A 409 27.06 8.72 2.49
CA GLN A 409 26.66 9.16 1.15
C GLN A 409 25.49 8.34 0.59
N GLN A 410 25.50 7.02 0.80
CA GLN A 410 24.38 6.13 0.44
C GLN A 410 23.09 6.47 1.22
N MET A 411 23.21 6.89 2.48
CA MET A 411 22.10 7.33 3.32
C MET A 411 21.52 8.64 2.80
N ALA A 412 22.38 9.63 2.54
CA ALA A 412 21.98 10.94 2.04
C ALA A 412 21.38 10.87 0.62
N GLY A 413 21.81 9.92 -0.21
CA GLY A 413 21.33 9.76 -1.59
C GLY A 413 21.83 10.84 -2.55
N VAL A 414 22.70 11.74 -2.08
CA VAL A 414 23.33 12.82 -2.84
C VAL A 414 24.83 12.81 -2.61
N SER A 415 25.58 13.49 -3.47
CA SER A 415 27.02 13.67 -3.31
C SER A 415 27.30 14.54 -2.08
N LEU A 416 28.02 13.98 -1.09
CA LEU A 416 28.43 14.74 0.10
C LEU A 416 29.41 15.86 -0.23
N TYR A 417 30.18 15.71 -1.31
CA TYR A 417 31.14 16.72 -1.75
C TYR A 417 30.45 18.00 -2.23
N ASP A 418 29.31 17.84 -2.91
CA ASP A 418 28.56 18.96 -3.48
C ASP A 418 27.62 19.62 -2.45
N ASN A 419 27.36 18.96 -1.31
CA ASN A 419 26.40 19.37 -0.28
C ASN A 419 27.05 19.47 1.12
N LEU A 420 28.24 20.08 1.21
CA LEU A 420 29.00 20.17 2.47
C LEU A 420 28.30 21.00 3.56
N SER A 421 27.42 21.94 3.20
CA SER A 421 26.65 22.74 4.16
C SER A 421 25.73 21.89 5.03
N ASP A 422 25.26 20.77 4.49
CA ASP A 422 24.29 19.88 5.11
C ASP A 422 24.96 18.69 5.81
N PHE A 423 26.30 18.66 5.84
CA PHE A 423 27.07 17.55 6.39
C PHE A 423 26.69 17.22 7.83
N ASP A 424 26.63 18.23 8.70
CA ASP A 424 26.32 18.04 10.12
C ASP A 424 24.92 17.42 10.30
N MET A 425 23.94 17.85 9.49
CA MET A 425 22.59 17.26 9.51
C MET A 425 22.61 15.77 9.13
N TYR A 426 23.32 15.40 8.06
CA TYR A 426 23.42 13.99 7.66
C TYR A 426 24.24 13.17 8.66
N ALA A 427 25.30 13.74 9.22
CA ALA A 427 26.17 13.09 10.20
C ALA A 427 25.42 12.82 11.51
N ASP A 428 24.67 13.81 12.01
CA ASP A 428 23.81 13.67 13.20
C ASP A 428 22.76 12.57 12.98
N ALA A 429 22.14 12.52 11.79
CA ALA A 429 21.18 11.47 11.45
C ALA A 429 21.84 10.07 11.35
N PHE A 430 23.08 10.00 10.86
CA PHE A 430 23.84 8.76 10.75
C PHE A 430 24.31 8.25 12.12
N GLU A 431 24.67 9.16 13.03
CA GLU A 431 25.06 8.83 14.42
C GLU A 431 23.93 8.16 15.20
N MET A 432 22.68 8.41 14.83
CA MET A 432 21.50 7.77 15.42
C MET A 432 21.31 6.30 14.99
N LEU A 433 22.02 5.84 13.96
CA LEU A 433 21.88 4.48 13.45
C LEU A 433 22.67 3.46 14.30
N PRO A 434 22.14 2.25 14.52
CA PRO A 434 22.80 1.23 15.35
C PRO A 434 23.89 0.47 14.56
N ILE A 435 24.88 1.20 14.04
CA ILE A 435 26.01 0.66 13.28
C ILE A 435 27.28 0.76 14.12
N TYR A 436 27.95 -0.38 14.31
CA TYR A 436 29.19 -0.49 15.08
C TYR A 436 30.33 -0.98 14.18
N PHE A 437 31.55 -0.50 14.42
CA PHE A 437 32.72 -0.87 13.63
C PHE A 437 33.81 -1.49 14.51
N MET A 438 34.36 -2.62 14.09
CA MET A 438 35.55 -3.18 14.71
C MET A 438 36.77 -2.32 14.34
N MET A 439 37.67 -2.08 15.30
CA MET A 439 38.86 -1.23 15.07
C MET A 439 40.04 -1.97 14.42
N PHE A 440 39.85 -3.21 13.98
CA PHE A 440 40.89 -3.99 13.35
C PHE A 440 41.13 -3.54 11.91
N HIS A 441 42.39 -3.50 11.50
CA HIS A 441 42.78 -3.28 10.11
C HIS A 441 43.88 -4.29 9.74
N GLY A 442 43.77 -4.91 8.56
CA GLY A 442 44.71 -5.94 8.11
C GLY A 442 44.49 -7.30 8.77
N GLN A 443 45.53 -8.14 8.77
CA GLN A 443 45.40 -9.53 9.22
C GLN A 443 45.20 -9.66 10.73
N GLN A 444 44.25 -10.51 11.12
CA GLN A 444 43.93 -10.79 12.52
C GLN A 444 43.70 -12.28 12.75
N SER A 445 43.97 -12.77 13.95
CA SER A 445 43.64 -14.16 14.28
C SER A 445 42.13 -14.32 14.50
N ILE A 446 41.57 -15.46 14.08
CA ILE A 446 40.15 -15.80 14.31
C ILE A 446 39.75 -15.63 15.78
N LYS A 447 40.62 -15.98 16.72
CA LYS A 447 40.32 -15.91 18.15
C LYS A 447 40.02 -14.48 18.59
N VAL A 448 40.87 -13.52 18.20
CA VAL A 448 40.69 -12.10 18.52
C VAL A 448 39.41 -11.55 17.88
N VAL A 449 39.12 -11.95 16.64
CA VAL A 449 37.89 -11.53 15.95
C VAL A 449 36.65 -12.09 16.65
N MET A 450 36.63 -13.38 16.96
CA MET A 450 35.50 -14.01 17.65
C MET A 450 35.28 -13.44 19.05
N ASP A 451 36.35 -13.20 19.81
CA ASP A 451 36.27 -12.58 21.14
C ASP A 451 35.61 -11.19 21.04
N ALA A 452 36.02 -10.38 20.06
CA ALA A 452 35.44 -9.06 19.83
C ALA A 452 33.97 -9.12 19.35
N VAL A 453 33.64 -10.06 18.46
CA VAL A 453 32.26 -10.26 17.97
C VAL A 453 31.34 -10.72 19.11
N GLU A 454 31.77 -11.67 19.94
CA GLU A 454 31.00 -12.15 21.10
C GLU A 454 30.81 -11.05 22.13
N HIS A 455 31.88 -10.29 22.43
CA HIS A 455 31.80 -9.15 23.33
C HIS A 455 30.85 -8.06 22.81
N ALA A 456 30.99 -7.64 21.55
CA ALA A 456 30.12 -6.64 20.94
C ALA A 456 28.67 -7.10 20.90
N THR A 457 28.42 -8.37 20.60
CA THR A 457 27.07 -8.95 20.60
C THR A 457 26.43 -8.93 21.98
N TYR A 458 27.20 -9.24 23.02
CA TYR A 458 26.71 -9.11 24.39
C TYR A 458 26.50 -7.65 24.79
N VAL A 459 27.46 -6.75 24.56
CA VAL A 459 27.36 -5.38 25.02
C VAL A 459 26.31 -4.60 24.23
N HIS A 460 26.34 -4.65 22.90
CA HIS A 460 25.52 -3.82 22.02
C HIS A 460 24.31 -4.54 21.42
N ASP A 461 24.00 -5.77 21.87
CA ASP A 461 22.88 -6.58 21.34
C ASP A 461 22.91 -6.71 19.80
N ILE A 462 24.10 -6.96 19.25
CA ILE A 462 24.27 -7.09 17.80
C ILE A 462 23.38 -8.22 17.26
N SER A 463 22.69 -7.91 16.15
CA SER A 463 21.76 -8.82 15.48
C SER A 463 22.22 -9.23 14.09
N HIS A 464 23.14 -8.46 13.51
CA HIS A 464 23.77 -8.71 12.23
C HIS A 464 25.28 -8.45 12.30
N VAL A 465 26.10 -9.42 11.91
CA VAL A 465 27.56 -9.29 11.85
C VAL A 465 28.01 -9.43 10.41
N ILE A 466 28.80 -8.49 9.92
CA ILE A 466 29.38 -8.49 8.58
C ILE A 466 30.89 -8.58 8.69
N ILE A 467 31.47 -9.53 7.97
CA ILE A 467 32.93 -9.73 7.92
C ILE A 467 33.40 -9.59 6.47
N ASP A 468 34.12 -8.50 6.19
CA ASP A 468 34.64 -8.15 4.87
C ASP A 468 36.17 -7.94 4.95
N ASN A 469 37.00 -8.93 4.63
CA ASN A 469 36.68 -10.26 4.10
C ASN A 469 37.42 -11.35 4.91
N MET A 470 36.85 -12.56 4.93
CA MET A 470 37.39 -13.77 5.55
C MET A 470 38.89 -14.00 5.35
N GLN A 471 39.45 -13.72 4.15
CA GLN A 471 40.86 -14.01 3.87
C GLN A 471 41.85 -13.30 4.81
N PHE A 472 41.48 -12.17 5.42
CA PHE A 472 42.34 -11.48 6.40
C PHE A 472 42.44 -12.20 7.75
N MET A 473 41.56 -13.17 8.01
CA MET A 473 41.60 -13.99 9.23
C MET A 473 42.47 -15.24 9.11
N MET A 474 43.03 -15.51 7.91
CA MET A 474 43.78 -16.73 7.63
C MET A 474 45.26 -16.67 8.07
N GLY A 475 45.78 -15.45 8.32
CA GLY A 475 47.16 -15.16 8.74
C GLY A 475 48.24 -15.44 7.69
N ILE A 476 49.41 -14.84 7.86
CA ILE A 476 50.68 -15.22 7.21
C ILE A 476 51.58 -15.78 8.31
N SER A 477 51.95 -17.05 8.20
CA SER A 477 53.14 -17.56 8.89
C SER A 477 53.65 -18.80 8.17
N ASP A 478 54.97 -18.82 8.07
CA ASP A 478 55.82 -19.70 7.27
C ASP A 478 55.61 -21.20 7.46
N GLU A 479 55.95 -21.88 6.36
CA GLU A 479 56.40 -23.27 6.25
C GLU A 479 55.42 -24.42 6.60
N SER A 480 55.12 -25.16 5.52
CA SER A 480 54.64 -26.54 5.45
C SER A 480 53.11 -26.79 5.39
N LYS A 481 52.71 -27.24 4.19
CA LYS A 481 51.47 -27.94 3.78
C LYS A 481 50.25 -27.05 3.49
N HIS A 482 49.95 -26.93 2.18
CA HIS A 482 48.69 -26.46 1.60
C HIS A 482 47.40 -27.08 2.23
N ILE A 483 47.52 -28.21 2.93
CA ILE A 483 46.43 -28.90 3.64
C ILE A 483 45.89 -28.07 4.83
N ASP A 484 46.72 -27.29 5.53
CA ASP A 484 46.29 -26.53 6.72
C ASP A 484 45.40 -25.32 6.36
N ARG A 485 45.56 -24.75 5.16
CA ARG A 485 44.80 -23.55 4.75
C ARG A 485 43.29 -23.82 4.61
N PHE A 486 42.90 -24.96 4.04
CA PHE A 486 41.50 -25.36 3.92
C PHE A 486 40.90 -25.70 5.29
N TRP A 487 41.66 -26.38 6.14
CA TRP A 487 41.25 -26.70 7.52
C TRP A 487 41.02 -25.44 8.37
N ARG A 488 41.89 -24.43 8.25
CA ARG A 488 41.71 -23.12 8.91
C ARG A 488 40.46 -22.41 8.42
N GLN A 489 40.20 -22.42 7.12
CA GLN A 489 38.98 -21.86 6.57
C GLN A 489 37.73 -22.57 7.09
N ASP A 490 37.74 -23.90 7.13
CA ASP A 490 36.64 -24.69 7.66
C ASP A 490 36.38 -24.42 9.14
N ARG A 491 37.45 -24.15 9.90
CA ARG A 491 37.36 -23.70 11.29
C ARG A 491 36.72 -22.32 11.41
N ILE A 492 37.06 -21.37 10.53
CA ILE A 492 36.44 -20.04 10.49
C ILE A 492 34.95 -20.14 10.18
N ILE A 493 34.58 -20.87 9.11
CA ILE A 493 33.19 -21.10 8.72
C ILE A 493 32.40 -21.75 9.84
N SER A 494 32.97 -22.80 10.46
CA SER A 494 32.32 -23.50 11.57
C SER A 494 32.12 -22.59 12.78
N ALA A 495 33.10 -21.75 13.13
CA ALA A 495 32.99 -20.81 14.25
C ALA A 495 31.87 -19.80 14.02
N PHE A 496 31.79 -19.20 12.83
CA PHE A 496 30.74 -18.24 12.51
C PHE A 496 29.35 -18.87 12.38
N ARG A 497 29.23 -20.10 11.86
CA ARG A 497 27.94 -20.82 11.80
C ARG A 497 27.44 -21.17 13.21
N ILE A 498 28.32 -21.68 14.07
CA ILE A 498 28.00 -21.96 15.48
C ILE A 498 27.60 -20.66 16.17
N PHE A 499 28.34 -19.57 15.95
CA PHE A 499 28.04 -18.26 16.51
C PHE A 499 26.66 -17.76 16.05
N ALA A 500 26.36 -17.80 14.75
CA ALA A 500 25.08 -17.36 14.21
C ALA A 500 23.92 -18.07 14.90
N THR A 501 24.01 -19.40 15.03
CA THR A 501 22.99 -20.24 15.67
C THR A 501 22.91 -20.01 17.19
N LYS A 502 24.05 -20.00 17.90
CA LYS A 502 24.13 -19.88 19.36
C LYS A 502 23.63 -18.52 19.87
N TYR A 503 24.02 -17.47 19.17
CA TYR A 503 23.69 -16.10 19.55
C TYR A 503 22.44 -15.59 18.81
N ASN A 504 21.78 -16.39 17.96
CA ASN A 504 20.68 -15.94 17.11
C ASN A 504 21.00 -14.60 16.42
N CYS A 505 22.14 -14.56 15.73
CA CYS A 505 22.66 -13.39 15.04
C CYS A 505 22.85 -13.76 13.58
N HIS A 506 22.40 -12.93 12.65
CA HIS A 506 22.69 -13.15 11.24
C HIS A 506 24.18 -12.88 11.01
N VAL A 507 24.87 -13.74 10.30
CA VAL A 507 26.28 -13.52 9.93
C VAL A 507 26.41 -13.50 8.41
N THR A 508 26.88 -12.39 7.87
CA THR A 508 27.22 -12.26 6.44
C THR A 508 28.73 -12.26 6.27
N LEU A 509 29.24 -13.29 5.61
CA LEU A 509 30.67 -13.48 5.37
C LEU A 509 30.98 -13.25 3.90
N VAL A 510 31.83 -12.28 3.61
CA VAL A 510 32.38 -12.11 2.26
C VAL A 510 33.48 -13.14 2.07
N ILE A 511 33.48 -13.82 0.91
CA ILE A 511 34.53 -14.77 0.51
C ILE A 511 34.86 -14.52 -0.97
N HIS A 512 36.12 -14.20 -1.29
CA HIS A 512 36.55 -14.13 -2.70
C HIS A 512 36.48 -15.51 -3.39
N PRO A 513 36.12 -15.58 -4.68
CA PRO A 513 36.10 -16.83 -5.43
C PRO A 513 37.53 -17.33 -5.73
N ARG A 514 37.63 -18.57 -6.19
CA ARG A 514 38.86 -19.09 -6.81
C ARG A 514 39.14 -18.31 -8.10
N LYS A 515 40.40 -18.31 -8.57
CA LYS A 515 40.72 -17.80 -9.91
C LYS A 515 40.12 -18.76 -10.94
N GLU A 516 38.98 -18.38 -11.51
CA GLU A 516 38.38 -19.03 -12.67
C GLU A 516 38.70 -18.20 -13.92
N ARG A 517 38.46 -18.76 -15.10
CA ARG A 517 38.71 -18.05 -16.36
C ARG A 517 37.70 -16.90 -16.48
N ASP A 518 38.13 -15.77 -17.06
CA ASP A 518 37.33 -14.53 -17.11
C ASP A 518 36.02 -14.68 -17.90
N ASP A 519 35.87 -15.74 -18.69
CA ASP A 519 34.72 -16.11 -19.51
C ASP A 519 33.69 -17.03 -18.82
N GLU A 520 34.02 -17.64 -17.68
CA GLU A 520 33.15 -18.59 -16.97
C GLU A 520 32.30 -17.90 -15.88
N GLU A 521 31.05 -18.31 -15.74
CA GLU A 521 30.16 -17.82 -14.68
C GLU A 521 30.51 -18.44 -13.33
N LEU A 522 30.55 -17.60 -12.29
CA LEU A 522 30.78 -18.10 -10.94
C LEU A 522 29.61 -18.95 -10.46
N THR A 523 29.90 -20.09 -9.88
CA THR A 523 28.93 -21.01 -9.29
C THR A 523 29.18 -21.17 -7.79
N THR A 524 28.35 -21.96 -7.11
CA THR A 524 28.61 -22.31 -5.70
C THR A 524 29.92 -23.08 -5.52
N SER A 525 30.37 -23.81 -6.54
CA SER A 525 31.70 -24.47 -6.57
C SER A 525 32.86 -23.50 -6.73
N SER A 526 32.62 -22.30 -7.25
CA SER A 526 33.66 -21.28 -7.47
C SER A 526 34.10 -20.57 -6.19
N ILE A 527 33.39 -20.79 -5.06
CA ILE A 527 33.76 -20.23 -3.76
C ILE A 527 35.14 -20.78 -3.36
N PHE A 528 36.07 -19.88 -3.01
CA PHE A 528 37.39 -20.29 -2.54
C PHE A 528 37.27 -21.10 -1.25
N GLY A 529 37.93 -22.25 -1.19
CA GLY A 529 37.91 -23.11 0.00
C GLY A 529 37.34 -24.51 -0.21
N SER A 530 37.11 -25.24 0.88
CA SER A 530 36.39 -26.52 0.82
C SER A 530 34.90 -26.30 0.50
N ALA A 531 34.18 -27.37 0.15
CA ALA A 531 32.72 -27.31 -0.04
C ALA A 531 31.95 -26.92 1.23
N LYS A 532 32.58 -26.95 2.41
CA LYS A 532 31.95 -26.66 3.70
C LYS A 532 31.30 -25.27 3.75
N ALA A 533 31.93 -24.28 3.12
CA ALA A 533 31.36 -22.92 3.02
C ALA A 533 29.95 -22.95 2.40
N SER A 534 29.83 -23.58 1.23
CA SER A 534 28.58 -23.69 0.49
C SER A 534 27.54 -24.58 1.19
N GLN A 535 27.98 -25.57 1.97
CA GLN A 535 27.11 -26.50 2.68
C GLN A 535 26.52 -25.88 3.95
N GLU A 536 27.35 -25.20 4.75
CA GLU A 536 26.95 -24.59 6.03
C GLU A 536 26.10 -23.33 5.85
N ALA A 537 26.36 -22.54 4.79
CA ALA A 537 25.58 -21.33 4.50
C ALA A 537 24.11 -21.64 4.26
N ASP A 538 23.22 -20.84 4.83
CA ASP A 538 21.79 -20.86 4.54
C ASP A 538 21.52 -20.16 3.22
N ASN A 539 22.20 -19.02 2.98
CA ASN A 539 22.07 -18.23 1.76
C ASN A 539 23.43 -18.05 1.07
N ILE A 540 23.46 -18.14 -0.26
CA ILE A 540 24.65 -17.84 -1.07
C ILE A 540 24.30 -16.80 -2.11
N LEU A 541 25.00 -15.67 -2.06
CA LEU A 541 24.85 -14.53 -2.96
C LEU A 541 26.11 -14.40 -3.81
N ILE A 542 25.95 -14.33 -5.13
CA ILE A 542 27.06 -14.24 -6.09
C ILE A 542 26.87 -12.98 -6.94
N ILE A 543 27.82 -12.04 -6.88
CA ILE A 543 27.84 -10.91 -7.81
C ILE A 543 28.54 -11.33 -9.10
N GLN A 544 27.78 -11.32 -10.19
CA GLN A 544 28.25 -11.60 -11.55
C GLN A 544 28.45 -10.28 -12.29
N ASP A 545 29.54 -10.16 -13.05
CA ASP A 545 29.83 -8.99 -13.91
C ASP A 545 30.08 -9.42 -15.35
N LYS A 546 29.03 -9.39 -16.18
CA LYS A 546 29.11 -9.78 -17.60
C LYS A 546 29.45 -8.61 -18.53
N ARG A 547 29.76 -7.42 -18.00
CA ARG A 547 29.98 -6.20 -18.83
C ARG A 547 31.16 -6.31 -19.78
N LEU A 548 32.17 -7.12 -19.44
CA LEU A 548 33.38 -7.30 -20.23
C LEU A 548 33.30 -8.47 -21.23
N THR A 549 32.44 -9.46 -20.96
CA THR A 549 32.33 -10.69 -21.75
C THR A 549 31.19 -10.67 -22.76
N ASN A 550 30.17 -9.82 -22.58
CA ASN A 550 29.01 -9.78 -23.45
C ASN A 550 28.57 -8.33 -23.73
N ILE A 551 28.30 -8.00 -25.00
CA ILE A 551 27.93 -6.64 -25.46
C ILE A 551 26.64 -6.12 -24.78
N ARG A 552 25.80 -7.03 -24.26
CA ARG A 552 24.59 -6.74 -23.47
C ARG A 552 24.71 -7.10 -21.98
N GLY A 553 25.89 -7.48 -21.50
CA GLY A 553 26.07 -7.98 -20.15
C GLY A 553 25.83 -6.90 -19.10
N LYS A 554 24.85 -7.12 -18.22
CA LYS A 554 24.67 -6.30 -17.00
C LYS A 554 25.34 -6.97 -15.82
N LYS A 555 25.64 -6.17 -14.79
CA LYS A 555 26.08 -6.65 -13.49
C LYS A 555 24.85 -7.02 -12.66
N TYR A 556 24.87 -8.15 -11.98
CA TYR A 556 23.73 -8.62 -11.20
C TYR A 556 24.17 -9.45 -10.00
N LEU A 557 23.28 -9.54 -9.02
CA LEU A 557 23.38 -10.37 -7.85
C LEU A 557 22.52 -11.63 -8.06
N GLN A 558 23.13 -12.78 -8.05
CA GLN A 558 22.48 -14.08 -8.13
C GLN A 558 22.35 -14.68 -6.73
N VAL A 559 21.14 -15.08 -6.34
CA VAL A 559 20.89 -15.90 -5.17
C VAL A 559 21.05 -17.36 -5.60
N ALA A 560 22.21 -17.93 -5.32
CA ALA A 560 22.57 -19.30 -5.73
C ALA A 560 22.15 -20.37 -4.71
N LYS A 561 21.81 -19.95 -3.48
CA LYS A 561 21.25 -20.83 -2.44
C LYS A 561 20.35 -20.03 -1.51
N ASN A 562 19.23 -20.62 -1.13
CA ASN A 562 18.29 -20.10 -0.13
C ASN A 562 17.66 -21.30 0.59
N ARG A 563 18.13 -21.59 1.81
CA ARG A 563 17.66 -22.76 2.59
C ARG A 563 16.22 -22.59 3.10
N TYR A 564 15.74 -21.36 3.26
CA TYR A 564 14.45 -21.08 3.87
C TYR A 564 13.27 -21.38 2.93
N SER A 565 13.21 -20.74 1.76
CA SER A 565 12.10 -20.96 0.79
C SER A 565 12.49 -21.83 -0.41
N GLY A 566 13.79 -22.05 -0.65
CA GLY A 566 14.27 -22.73 -1.85
C GLY A 566 14.27 -21.87 -3.12
N ASP A 567 13.70 -20.65 -3.06
CA ASP A 567 13.64 -19.74 -4.21
C ASP A 567 15.04 -19.25 -4.58
N LEU A 568 15.40 -19.45 -5.85
CA LEU A 568 16.60 -18.91 -6.47
C LEU A 568 16.22 -17.81 -7.46
N GLY A 569 17.12 -16.87 -7.72
CA GLY A 569 16.82 -15.78 -8.64
C GLY A 569 17.95 -14.78 -8.79
N ILE A 570 17.70 -13.75 -9.58
CA ILE A 570 18.68 -12.70 -9.91
C ILE A 570 18.07 -11.32 -9.62
N MET A 571 18.91 -10.40 -9.13
CA MET A 571 18.62 -8.98 -8.98
C MET A 571 19.66 -8.17 -9.76
N THR A 572 19.23 -7.28 -10.64
CA THR A 572 20.14 -6.40 -11.39
C THR A 572 20.80 -5.38 -10.46
N LEU A 573 22.07 -5.05 -10.73
CA LEU A 573 22.85 -4.09 -9.94
C LEU A 573 23.23 -2.89 -10.81
N ASP A 574 22.39 -1.86 -10.78
CA ASP A 574 22.63 -0.59 -11.47
C ASP A 574 23.29 0.40 -10.52
N PHE A 575 24.54 0.76 -10.79
CA PHE A 575 25.36 1.58 -9.90
C PHE A 575 25.22 3.09 -10.20
N ASP A 576 24.70 3.86 -9.26
CA ASP A 576 24.71 5.32 -9.32
C ASP A 576 26.01 5.88 -8.71
N LYS A 577 26.82 6.52 -9.56
CA LYS A 577 28.09 7.13 -9.17
C LYS A 577 27.93 8.32 -8.22
N THR A 578 26.79 9.02 -8.26
CA THR A 578 26.57 10.24 -7.46
C THR A 578 26.28 9.92 -6.00
N SER A 579 25.45 8.90 -5.76
CA SER A 579 25.04 8.44 -4.43
C SER A 579 25.84 7.23 -3.92
N LEU A 580 26.71 6.65 -4.77
CA LEU A 580 27.44 5.40 -4.51
C LEU A 580 26.51 4.22 -4.18
N SER A 581 25.32 4.21 -4.76
CA SER A 581 24.21 3.31 -4.42
C SER A 581 23.90 2.32 -5.56
N TYR A 582 23.47 1.12 -5.18
CA TYR A 582 22.80 0.15 -6.06
C TYR A 582 21.28 0.15 -5.86
N ALA A 583 20.76 0.90 -4.90
CA ALA A 583 19.33 1.03 -4.72
C ALA A 583 18.75 1.70 -5.97
N THR A 584 17.68 1.13 -6.51
CA THR A 584 16.87 1.81 -7.50
C THR A 584 16.45 3.15 -6.89
N LYS A 585 16.82 4.28 -7.51
CA LYS A 585 16.36 5.60 -7.06
C LYS A 585 14.86 5.49 -6.81
N LYS A 586 14.41 5.80 -5.58
CA LYS A 586 13.00 6.15 -5.37
C LYS A 586 12.74 7.24 -6.38
N LYS A 587 12.07 6.90 -7.48
CA LYS A 587 11.57 7.91 -8.41
C LYS A 587 10.84 8.92 -7.55
N SER A 588 11.33 10.15 -7.56
CA SER A 588 11.00 11.20 -6.61
C SER A 588 9.58 11.71 -6.86
N LYS A 589 8.53 10.88 -6.82
CA LYS A 589 7.30 11.18 -7.59
C LYS A 589 7.64 11.75 -8.98
N SER A 590 8.78 11.34 -9.55
CA SER A 590 9.05 11.56 -10.96
C SER A 590 8.29 10.44 -11.64
N GLU A 591 7.28 10.83 -12.41
CA GLU A 591 6.42 9.95 -13.19
C GLU A 591 7.20 8.72 -13.65
N THR A 592 6.71 7.53 -13.33
CA THR A 592 7.17 6.29 -13.95
C THR A 592 6.82 6.36 -15.43
N LYS A 593 7.66 7.06 -16.20
CA LYS A 593 7.47 7.18 -17.64
C LYS A 593 7.68 5.81 -18.28
N SER A 594 6.68 5.33 -19.01
CA SER A 594 6.72 4.07 -19.76
C SER A 594 7.48 4.26 -21.07
N THR A 595 7.95 3.16 -21.66
CA THR A 595 8.42 3.15 -23.05
C THR A 595 7.24 2.77 -23.94
N THR A 596 6.93 3.59 -24.92
CA THR A 596 5.84 3.35 -25.87
C THR A 596 6.40 3.07 -27.24
N LYS A 597 5.86 2.06 -27.92
CA LYS A 597 6.21 1.73 -29.31
C LYS A 597 4.97 1.86 -30.17
N ILE A 598 5.05 2.68 -31.21
CA ILE A 598 3.95 2.94 -32.14
C ILE A 598 4.41 2.51 -33.53
N CYS A 599 3.62 1.68 -34.18
CA CYS A 599 3.83 1.27 -35.56
C CYS A 599 2.55 1.62 -36.33
N SER A 600 2.67 2.45 -37.36
CA SER A 600 1.57 2.85 -38.24
C SER A 600 2.02 2.61 -39.67
N ASP A 601 1.28 1.81 -40.41
CA ASP A 601 1.50 1.53 -41.82
C ASP A 601 0.14 1.45 -42.53
N ASN A 602 0.14 1.34 -43.86
CA ASN A 602 -1.10 1.22 -44.65
C ASN A 602 -2.13 2.35 -44.36
N ASN A 603 -1.64 3.54 -44.04
CA ASN A 603 -2.47 4.67 -43.62
C ASN A 603 -3.16 5.29 -44.85
N ILE A 604 -4.49 5.14 -44.95
CA ILE A 604 -5.30 5.73 -46.04
C ILE A 604 -6.01 7.03 -45.65
N ASP A 605 -5.81 7.49 -44.41
CA ASP A 605 -6.43 8.65 -43.80
C ASP A 605 -5.42 9.55 -43.05
N ASN A 606 -5.91 10.45 -42.21
CA ASN A 606 -5.08 11.39 -41.46
C ASN A 606 -4.36 10.77 -40.25
N THR A 607 -4.36 9.44 -40.07
CA THR A 607 -3.72 8.75 -38.93
C THR A 607 -2.27 9.20 -38.72
N SER A 608 -1.48 9.28 -39.80
CA SER A 608 -0.08 9.74 -39.72
C SER A 608 0.05 11.17 -39.18
N GLU A 609 -0.85 12.08 -39.55
CA GLU A 609 -0.85 13.46 -39.06
C GLU A 609 -1.30 13.55 -37.59
N ILE A 610 -2.32 12.76 -37.22
CA ILE A 610 -2.84 12.68 -35.85
C ILE A 610 -1.76 12.16 -34.92
N LEU A 611 -1.08 11.06 -35.29
CA LEU A 611 0.02 10.50 -34.50
C LEU A 611 1.17 11.49 -34.34
N LYS A 612 1.58 12.19 -35.40
CA LYS A 612 2.63 13.23 -35.31
C LYS A 612 2.25 14.36 -34.38
N ALA A 613 1.00 14.83 -34.42
CA ALA A 613 0.51 15.87 -33.53
C ALA A 613 0.47 15.38 -32.07
N TRP A 614 0.06 14.14 -31.83
CA TRP A 614 0.03 13.55 -30.49
C TRP A 614 1.44 13.37 -29.93
N LEU A 615 2.37 12.87 -30.75
CA LEU A 615 3.79 12.74 -30.38
C LEU A 615 4.41 14.10 -30.03
N ALA A 616 4.02 15.19 -30.71
CA ALA A 616 4.53 16.51 -30.41
C ALA A 616 4.11 17.05 -29.02
N GLU A 617 2.93 16.66 -28.51
CA GLU A 617 2.43 17.10 -27.20
C GLU A 617 2.78 16.11 -26.07
N GLU A 618 2.76 14.81 -26.33
CA GLU A 618 2.76 13.78 -25.29
C GLU A 618 4.08 12.97 -25.19
N SER A 619 4.96 13.03 -26.20
CA SER A 619 6.18 12.18 -26.22
C SER A 619 7.09 12.40 -25.01
N GLU A 620 7.16 13.63 -24.48
CA GLU A 620 7.96 13.96 -23.30
C GLU A 620 7.45 13.28 -22.03
N LYS A 621 6.18 12.85 -21.96
CA LYS A 621 5.63 12.12 -20.82
C LYS A 621 6.10 10.66 -20.76
N TYR A 622 6.66 10.15 -21.84
CA TYR A 622 7.21 8.81 -21.94
C TYR A 622 8.73 8.81 -21.74
N HIS A 623 9.30 7.67 -21.31
CA HIS A 623 10.74 7.55 -21.11
C HIS A 623 11.45 7.51 -22.46
N THR A 624 10.91 6.72 -23.37
CA THR A 624 11.29 6.64 -24.76
C THR A 624 10.04 6.36 -25.59
N VAL A 625 9.98 6.96 -26.78
CA VAL A 625 8.94 6.64 -27.77
C VAL A 625 9.64 6.14 -29.03
N ASP A 626 9.38 4.89 -29.40
CA ASP A 626 9.89 4.26 -30.63
C ASP A 626 8.77 4.25 -31.67
N THR A 627 8.85 5.13 -32.66
CA THR A 627 7.80 5.30 -33.68
C THR A 627 8.28 4.88 -35.05
N TYR A 628 7.48 4.08 -35.72
CA TYR A 628 7.61 3.77 -37.14
C TYR A 628 6.30 4.14 -37.84
N ILE A 629 6.34 5.16 -38.69
CA ILE A 629 5.20 5.58 -39.51
C ILE A 629 5.61 5.40 -40.97
N ASP A 630 4.95 4.49 -41.67
CA ASP A 630 5.12 4.26 -43.10
C ASP A 630 3.97 4.91 -43.87
N GLU A 631 4.31 5.97 -44.63
CA GLU A 631 3.38 6.72 -45.48
C GLU A 631 3.28 6.15 -46.90
N LYS A 632 4.05 5.09 -47.22
CA LYS A 632 4.15 4.56 -48.59
C LYS A 632 3.46 3.20 -48.77
N SER A 633 3.24 2.45 -47.70
CA SER A 633 2.49 1.18 -47.75
C SER A 633 1.01 1.44 -47.98
N ASN A 634 0.38 0.56 -48.76
CA ASN A 634 -1.03 0.64 -49.14
C ASN A 634 -1.60 -0.78 -49.31
N GLY A 635 -2.15 -1.33 -48.22
CA GLY A 635 -2.82 -2.63 -48.19
C GLY A 635 -1.93 -3.80 -48.58
N PHE A 636 -2.55 -4.98 -48.69
CA PHE A 636 -1.92 -6.21 -49.18
C PHE A 636 -2.59 -6.68 -50.48
N GLU A 637 -1.84 -7.36 -51.33
CA GLU A 637 -2.30 -7.79 -52.67
C GLU A 637 -3.46 -8.81 -52.62
N ASP A 638 -3.62 -9.50 -51.49
CA ASP A 638 -4.64 -10.52 -51.24
C ASP A 638 -5.87 -9.99 -50.48
N GLU A 639 -5.98 -8.67 -50.26
CA GLU A 639 -7.15 -8.05 -49.65
C GLU A 639 -8.28 -7.83 -50.66
N GLU A 640 -9.48 -8.30 -50.34
CA GLU A 640 -10.68 -8.04 -51.15
C GLU A 640 -11.35 -6.69 -50.82
N SER A 641 -11.13 -6.18 -49.60
CA SER A 641 -11.71 -4.93 -49.09
C SER A 641 -10.88 -4.37 -47.94
N ASN A 642 -11.16 -3.14 -47.52
CA ASN A 642 -10.44 -2.48 -46.42
C ASN A 642 -10.63 -3.18 -45.05
N THR A 643 -11.72 -3.94 -44.89
CA THR A 643 -12.05 -4.70 -43.66
C THR A 643 -11.60 -6.16 -43.75
N ASP A 644 -10.99 -6.58 -44.86
CA ASP A 644 -10.58 -7.97 -45.07
C ASP A 644 -9.33 -8.32 -44.25
N TRP A 645 -9.37 -9.46 -43.57
CA TRP A 645 -8.26 -10.01 -42.80
C TRP A 645 -7.59 -11.12 -43.62
N SER A 646 -6.80 -10.70 -44.61
CA SER A 646 -6.10 -11.60 -45.52
C SER A 646 -4.94 -12.35 -44.85
N LEU A 647 -4.42 -13.39 -45.51
CA LEU A 647 -3.33 -14.21 -44.97
C LEU A 647 -2.05 -13.38 -44.79
N LEU A 648 -1.75 -12.49 -45.75
CA LEU A 648 -0.61 -11.58 -45.65
C LEU A 648 -0.79 -10.58 -44.51
N ARG A 649 -2.01 -10.06 -44.29
CA ARG A 649 -2.33 -9.15 -43.19
C ARG A 649 -2.12 -9.81 -41.83
N PHE A 650 -2.65 -11.02 -41.63
CA PHE A 650 -2.39 -11.80 -40.40
C PHE A 650 -0.90 -12.04 -40.18
N THR A 651 -0.19 -12.47 -41.23
CA THR A 651 1.27 -12.69 -41.16
C THR A 651 2.01 -11.42 -40.73
N HIS A 652 1.62 -10.27 -41.26
CA HIS A 652 2.22 -8.99 -40.92
C HIS A 652 1.98 -8.59 -39.46
N VAL A 653 0.74 -8.67 -38.97
CA VAL A 653 0.39 -8.35 -37.57
C VAL A 653 1.08 -9.30 -36.58
N ILE A 654 1.09 -10.61 -36.87
CA ILE A 654 1.83 -11.61 -36.09
C ILE A 654 3.30 -11.21 -35.95
N ASN A 655 3.93 -10.81 -37.06
CA ASN A 655 5.33 -10.40 -37.06
C ASN A 655 5.55 -9.11 -36.24
N LEU A 656 4.64 -8.14 -36.29
CA LEU A 656 4.71 -6.92 -35.49
C LEU A 656 4.58 -7.22 -33.99
N ARG A 657 3.56 -7.98 -33.58
CA ARG A 657 3.36 -8.38 -32.17
C ARG A 657 4.54 -9.19 -31.64
N GLN A 658 5.04 -10.16 -32.43
CA GLN A 658 6.22 -10.95 -32.04
C GLN A 658 7.48 -10.10 -31.92
N LYS A 659 7.70 -9.14 -32.83
CA LYS A 659 8.82 -8.18 -32.74
C LYS A 659 8.69 -7.31 -31.48
N ALA A 660 7.49 -6.85 -31.14
CA ALA A 660 7.23 -6.07 -29.93
C ALA A 660 7.54 -6.87 -28.66
N LEU A 661 7.06 -8.12 -28.57
CA LEU A 661 7.35 -9.03 -27.46
C LEU A 661 8.85 -9.30 -27.31
N ASN A 662 9.53 -9.61 -28.42
CA ASN A 662 10.98 -9.82 -28.44
C ASN A 662 11.76 -8.56 -28.05
N TYR A 663 11.30 -7.38 -28.47
CA TYR A 663 11.90 -6.12 -28.11
C TYR A 663 11.77 -5.84 -26.61
N ALA A 664 10.58 -6.02 -26.03
CA ALA A 664 10.34 -5.85 -24.60
C ALA A 664 11.25 -6.77 -23.76
N ARG A 665 11.35 -8.05 -24.15
CA ARG A 665 12.31 -9.00 -23.56
C ARG A 665 13.77 -8.52 -23.71
N LYS A 666 14.15 -7.96 -24.87
CA LYS A 666 15.50 -7.45 -25.14
C LYS A 666 15.88 -6.25 -24.28
N ILE A 667 14.93 -5.34 -24.00
CA ILE A 667 15.16 -4.17 -23.13
C ILE A 667 14.98 -4.46 -21.64
N TRP A 668 14.59 -5.70 -21.29
CA TRP A 668 14.31 -6.15 -19.93
C TRP A 668 13.17 -5.35 -19.30
N ALA A 669 12.10 -5.13 -20.06
CA ALA A 669 10.88 -4.54 -19.52
C ALA A 669 10.25 -5.49 -18.50
N ASP A 670 9.72 -4.95 -17.40
CA ASP A 670 9.01 -5.71 -16.37
C ASP A 670 7.68 -6.29 -16.90
N PHE A 671 7.00 -5.50 -17.74
CA PHE A 671 5.72 -5.82 -18.34
C PHE A 671 5.69 -5.33 -19.80
N ILE A 672 4.90 -5.99 -20.63
CA ILE A 672 4.48 -5.48 -21.93
C ILE A 672 2.97 -5.44 -21.97
N TRP A 673 2.41 -4.29 -22.35
CA TRP A 673 0.98 -4.14 -22.58
C TRP A 673 0.74 -3.95 -24.06
N MET A 674 0.00 -4.87 -24.66
CA MET A 674 -0.45 -4.76 -26.05
C MET A 674 -1.88 -4.24 -26.05
N VAL A 675 -2.09 -3.13 -26.73
CA VAL A 675 -3.38 -2.41 -26.80
C VAL A 675 -3.68 -2.10 -28.26
N ASP A 676 -4.82 -2.57 -28.75
CA ASP A 676 -5.31 -2.26 -30.09
C ASP A 676 -5.93 -0.85 -30.13
N ALA A 677 -5.98 -0.24 -31.32
CA ALA A 677 -6.33 1.18 -31.47
C ALA A 677 -7.84 1.48 -31.30
N ASP A 678 -8.67 0.46 -31.30
CA ASP A 678 -10.14 0.50 -31.20
C ASP A 678 -10.66 0.34 -29.77
N ILE A 679 -9.77 0.52 -28.78
CA ILE A 679 -10.04 0.39 -27.34
C ILE A 679 -10.13 1.77 -26.68
N PHE A 680 -11.14 1.94 -25.83
CA PHE A 680 -11.38 3.13 -25.03
C PHE A 680 -11.25 2.79 -23.54
N LEU A 681 -10.07 3.00 -22.98
CA LEU A 681 -9.85 2.84 -21.54
C LEU A 681 -10.36 4.05 -20.78
N THR A 682 -11.31 3.84 -19.88
CA THR A 682 -11.94 4.90 -19.09
C THR A 682 -11.42 4.93 -17.65
N ASP A 683 -11.00 3.79 -17.09
CA ASP A 683 -10.38 3.77 -15.76
C ASP A 683 -8.89 4.16 -15.81
N PRO A 684 -8.49 5.31 -15.23
CA PRO A 684 -7.09 5.74 -15.20
C PRO A 684 -6.18 4.79 -14.38
N ASN A 685 -6.76 3.93 -13.53
CA ASN A 685 -6.02 2.96 -12.73
C ASN A 685 -5.85 1.60 -13.41
N THR A 686 -6.37 1.40 -14.62
CA THR A 686 -6.38 0.11 -15.33
C THR A 686 -5.03 -0.61 -15.25
N LEU A 687 -3.94 0.05 -15.66
CA LEU A 687 -2.62 -0.58 -15.67
C LEU A 687 -2.13 -0.96 -14.26
N THR A 688 -2.34 -0.09 -13.27
CA THR A 688 -2.00 -0.35 -11.87
C THR A 688 -2.77 -1.55 -11.33
N ASN A 689 -4.08 -1.60 -11.63
CA ASN A 689 -4.98 -2.66 -11.22
C ASN A 689 -4.56 -4.00 -11.81
N LEU A 690 -4.27 -4.06 -13.12
CA LEU A 690 -3.80 -5.26 -13.80
C LEU A 690 -2.43 -5.74 -13.28
N VAL A 691 -1.47 -4.83 -13.07
CA VAL A 691 -0.16 -5.16 -12.50
C VAL A 691 -0.30 -5.76 -11.09
N SER A 692 -1.23 -5.24 -10.28
CA SER A 692 -1.46 -5.73 -8.92
C SER A 692 -1.98 -7.17 -8.86
N LYS A 693 -2.59 -7.68 -9.94
CA LYS A 693 -3.12 -9.06 -10.00
C LYS A 693 -2.02 -10.12 -9.97
N GLY A 694 -0.78 -9.75 -10.34
CA GLY A 694 0.37 -10.64 -10.28
C GLY A 694 0.24 -11.90 -11.15
N GLN A 695 -0.53 -11.85 -12.24
CA GLN A 695 -0.68 -12.96 -13.19
C GLN A 695 0.37 -12.88 -14.32
N VAL A 696 0.60 -14.00 -15.01
CA VAL A 696 1.49 -14.05 -16.19
C VAL A 696 0.87 -13.28 -17.35
N VAL A 697 -0.39 -13.55 -17.65
CA VAL A 697 -1.19 -12.85 -18.66
C VAL A 697 -2.51 -12.42 -18.04
N VAL A 698 -2.82 -11.13 -18.17
CA VAL A 698 -4.06 -10.54 -17.66
C VAL A 698 -4.59 -9.49 -18.61
N ALA A 699 -5.90 -9.48 -18.80
CA ALA A 699 -6.62 -8.50 -19.62
C ALA A 699 -7.74 -7.86 -18.79
N PRO A 700 -8.01 -6.55 -18.99
CA PRO A 700 -9.22 -5.93 -18.49
C PRO A 700 -10.40 -6.35 -19.37
N MET A 701 -11.55 -6.65 -18.78
CA MET A 701 -12.78 -6.88 -19.55
C MET A 701 -13.28 -5.56 -20.13
N LEU A 702 -13.42 -5.52 -21.45
CA LEU A 702 -13.89 -4.36 -22.20
C LEU A 702 -15.32 -4.58 -22.68
N LYS A 703 -16.17 -3.59 -22.49
CA LYS A 703 -17.57 -3.62 -22.93
C LYS A 703 -17.69 -3.16 -24.39
N SER A 704 -18.64 -3.72 -25.14
CA SER A 704 -18.94 -3.25 -26.50
C SER A 704 -20.45 -3.08 -26.71
N ASP A 705 -20.83 -2.66 -27.92
CA ASP A 705 -22.22 -2.65 -28.37
C ASP A 705 -22.71 -4.10 -28.56
N GLY A 706 -23.37 -4.64 -27.52
CA GLY A 706 -24.00 -5.97 -27.54
C GLY A 706 -23.25 -7.04 -26.73
N LEU A 707 -23.11 -8.23 -27.30
CA LEU A 707 -22.52 -9.41 -26.63
C LEU A 707 -21.02 -9.59 -26.92
N TYR A 708 -20.39 -8.71 -27.69
CA TYR A 708 -18.97 -8.84 -28.01
C TYR A 708 -18.10 -8.29 -26.87
N SER A 709 -16.93 -8.90 -26.65
CA SER A 709 -15.94 -8.47 -25.65
C SER A 709 -14.59 -9.09 -25.97
N ASN A 710 -13.54 -8.66 -25.27
CA ASN A 710 -12.15 -9.00 -25.56
C ASN A 710 -11.66 -10.35 -24.98
N PHE A 711 -12.57 -11.33 -24.86
CA PHE A 711 -12.28 -12.66 -24.33
C PHE A 711 -13.27 -13.70 -24.83
N TRP A 712 -12.90 -14.98 -24.78
CA TRP A 712 -13.81 -16.11 -24.97
C TRP A 712 -13.85 -16.97 -23.71
N ALA A 713 -15.04 -17.41 -23.28
CA ALA A 713 -15.20 -18.30 -22.13
C ALA A 713 -15.19 -19.80 -22.51
N GLY A 714 -15.21 -20.12 -23.81
CA GLY A 714 -15.13 -21.46 -24.34
C GLY A 714 -14.53 -21.45 -25.75
N MET A 715 -13.92 -22.57 -26.14
CA MET A 715 -13.26 -22.76 -27.43
C MET A 715 -13.58 -24.16 -27.95
N THR A 716 -13.85 -24.30 -29.25
CA THR A 716 -14.09 -25.60 -29.90
C THR A 716 -12.78 -26.35 -30.14
N ASP A 717 -12.88 -27.63 -30.52
CA ASP A 717 -11.73 -28.43 -30.93
C ASP A 717 -11.02 -27.85 -32.17
N ASP A 718 -11.77 -27.14 -33.02
CA ASP A 718 -11.24 -26.39 -34.18
C ASP A 718 -10.76 -24.97 -33.82
N TYR A 719 -10.58 -24.64 -32.54
CA TYR A 719 -10.01 -23.37 -32.05
C TYR A 719 -10.90 -22.12 -32.23
N TYR A 720 -12.21 -22.27 -32.43
CA TYR A 720 -13.14 -21.14 -32.58
C TYR A 720 -14.02 -20.94 -31.34
N TYR A 721 -14.71 -19.79 -31.27
CA TYR A 721 -15.58 -19.43 -30.15
C TYR A 721 -16.64 -20.50 -29.87
N LEU A 722 -16.74 -20.92 -28.61
CA LEU A 722 -17.81 -21.77 -28.10
C LEU A 722 -18.64 -20.99 -27.08
N ARG A 723 -19.95 -20.87 -27.34
CA ARG A 723 -20.89 -20.23 -26.41
C ARG A 723 -21.01 -21.04 -25.14
N THR A 724 -20.79 -20.39 -23.99
CA THR A 724 -20.94 -20.99 -22.66
C THR A 724 -21.82 -20.10 -21.77
N GLU A 725 -22.49 -20.68 -20.78
CA GLU A 725 -23.30 -19.92 -19.81
C GLU A 725 -22.43 -18.92 -19.03
N LYS A 726 -21.20 -19.33 -18.70
CA LYS A 726 -20.22 -18.50 -17.97
C LYS A 726 -19.85 -17.20 -18.69
N TYR A 727 -19.95 -17.16 -20.02
CA TYR A 727 -19.65 -15.96 -20.80
C TYR A 727 -20.53 -14.77 -20.39
N GLN A 728 -21.85 -14.98 -20.29
CA GLN A 728 -22.80 -13.94 -19.96
C GLN A 728 -22.67 -13.50 -18.50
N LEU A 729 -22.40 -14.43 -17.58
CA LEU A 729 -22.17 -14.12 -16.17
C LEU A 729 -20.98 -13.18 -15.96
N ILE A 730 -19.88 -13.42 -16.69
CA ILE A 730 -18.69 -12.55 -16.66
C ILE A 730 -18.99 -11.22 -17.35
N LEU A 731 -19.58 -11.25 -18.56
CA LEU A 731 -19.84 -10.06 -19.37
C LEU A 731 -20.79 -9.06 -18.67
N TYR A 732 -21.88 -9.56 -18.09
CA TYR A 732 -22.84 -8.75 -17.36
C TYR A 732 -22.42 -8.45 -15.91
N ARG A 733 -21.22 -8.91 -15.51
CA ARG A 733 -20.66 -8.74 -14.16
C ARG A 733 -21.59 -9.30 -13.07
N GLU A 734 -22.32 -10.36 -13.37
CA GLU A 734 -23.06 -11.15 -12.37
C GLU A 734 -22.06 -11.91 -11.47
N ASP A 735 -20.98 -12.41 -12.08
CA ASP A 735 -19.79 -12.89 -11.38
C ASP A 735 -18.68 -11.83 -11.49
N ILE A 736 -18.23 -11.30 -10.35
CA ILE A 736 -17.20 -10.25 -10.29
C ILE A 736 -15.86 -10.84 -9.83
N GLY A 737 -14.79 -10.62 -10.60
CA GLY A 737 -13.44 -11.06 -10.27
C GLY A 737 -12.50 -11.18 -11.48
N CYS A 738 -11.46 -11.99 -11.33
CA CYS A 738 -10.57 -12.37 -12.43
C CYS A 738 -10.73 -13.85 -12.74
N PHE A 739 -11.01 -14.17 -14.00
CA PHE A 739 -11.38 -15.51 -14.44
C PHE A 739 -10.35 -16.05 -15.42
N ASN A 740 -9.91 -17.30 -15.20
CA ASN A 740 -9.16 -18.03 -16.20
C ASN A 740 -10.08 -18.38 -17.37
N VAL A 741 -9.67 -17.99 -18.57
CA VAL A 741 -10.42 -18.13 -19.81
C VAL A 741 -9.51 -18.68 -20.92
N PRO A 742 -10.04 -19.42 -21.90
CA PRO A 742 -9.21 -19.98 -22.97
C PRO A 742 -8.55 -18.92 -23.86
N MET A 743 -9.10 -17.70 -23.94
CA MET A 743 -8.59 -16.65 -24.81
C MET A 743 -8.90 -15.26 -24.27
N VAL A 744 -7.91 -14.37 -24.36
CA VAL A 744 -8.03 -12.91 -24.16
C VAL A 744 -7.35 -12.20 -25.32
N HIS A 745 -7.85 -11.02 -25.71
CA HIS A 745 -7.29 -10.27 -26.83
C HIS A 745 -7.43 -8.75 -26.65
N SER A 746 -6.91 -8.01 -27.63
CA SER A 746 -6.96 -6.56 -27.80
C SER A 746 -6.31 -5.69 -26.71
N ALA A 747 -6.51 -5.97 -25.42
CA ALA A 747 -5.82 -5.33 -24.30
C ALA A 747 -5.18 -6.40 -23.41
N VAL A 748 -3.93 -6.78 -23.67
CA VAL A 748 -3.27 -7.91 -23.00
C VAL A 748 -1.99 -7.46 -22.32
N LEU A 749 -1.97 -7.53 -20.99
CA LEU A 749 -0.79 -7.26 -20.17
C LEU A 749 -0.07 -8.58 -19.89
N ILE A 750 1.21 -8.64 -20.26
CA ILE A 750 2.09 -9.79 -20.00
C ILE A 750 3.15 -9.38 -18.98
N ASN A 751 3.25 -10.16 -17.91
CA ASN A 751 4.28 -10.01 -16.89
C ASN A 751 5.56 -10.75 -17.29
N LEU A 752 6.53 -9.99 -17.78
CA LEU A 752 7.81 -10.52 -18.28
C LEU A 752 8.78 -10.89 -17.15
N ASN A 753 8.44 -10.60 -15.89
CA ASN A 753 9.21 -11.05 -14.73
C ASN A 753 8.96 -12.53 -14.36
N MET A 754 8.01 -13.20 -15.01
CA MET A 754 7.68 -14.60 -14.76
C MET A 754 8.31 -15.50 -15.81
N VAL A 755 8.95 -16.59 -15.39
CA VAL A 755 9.64 -17.54 -16.28
C VAL A 755 8.68 -18.16 -17.30
N GLN A 756 7.43 -18.39 -16.91
CA GLN A 756 6.37 -18.88 -17.79
C GLN A 756 6.13 -17.96 -18.99
N SER A 757 6.40 -16.65 -18.86
CA SER A 757 6.19 -15.69 -19.95
C SER A 757 7.13 -15.94 -21.13
N ASP A 758 8.27 -16.64 -20.96
CA ASP A 758 9.20 -16.98 -22.04
C ASP A 758 8.59 -17.96 -23.06
N LEU A 759 7.57 -18.74 -22.64
CA LEU A 759 6.85 -19.69 -23.49
C LEU A 759 5.83 -19.01 -24.42
N LEU A 760 5.50 -17.74 -24.16
CA LEU A 760 4.50 -17.01 -24.94
C LEU A 760 5.08 -16.56 -26.29
N THR A 761 4.29 -16.72 -27.35
CA THR A 761 4.65 -16.33 -28.71
C THR A 761 3.39 -16.02 -29.52
N TYR A 762 3.50 -15.09 -30.46
CA TYR A 762 2.47 -14.82 -31.47
C TYR A 762 2.74 -15.58 -32.78
N ASN A 763 3.93 -16.18 -32.92
CA ASN A 763 4.33 -16.84 -34.15
C ASN A 763 4.18 -18.36 -34.00
N PHE A 764 3.29 -18.93 -34.79
CA PHE A 764 2.95 -20.35 -34.77
C PHE A 764 4.16 -21.26 -35.04
N THR A 765 5.17 -20.81 -35.79
CA THR A 765 6.39 -21.61 -36.05
C THR A 765 7.21 -21.91 -34.79
N ASN A 766 7.00 -21.16 -33.71
CA ASN A 766 7.63 -21.40 -32.41
C ASN A 766 6.85 -22.40 -31.55
N LEU A 767 5.66 -22.82 -31.96
CA LEU A 767 4.82 -23.76 -31.22
C LEU A 767 5.06 -25.19 -31.71
N ALA A 768 5.21 -26.11 -30.76
CA ALA A 768 5.28 -27.53 -31.09
C ALA A 768 3.89 -28.04 -31.46
N GLN A 769 3.72 -28.54 -32.70
CA GLN A 769 2.49 -29.18 -33.18
C GLN A 769 1.26 -28.23 -33.18
N TYR A 770 1.37 -27.06 -33.80
CA TYR A 770 0.22 -26.18 -34.04
C TYR A 770 -0.48 -26.54 -35.36
N ASP A 771 -1.76 -26.89 -35.28
CA ASP A 771 -2.65 -27.19 -36.41
C ASP A 771 -3.83 -26.20 -36.52
N GLY A 772 -3.83 -25.14 -35.73
CA GLY A 772 -4.84 -24.09 -35.76
C GLY A 772 -4.67 -23.09 -36.91
N PRO A 773 -5.62 -22.14 -37.06
CA PRO A 773 -5.61 -21.14 -38.13
C PRO A 773 -4.47 -20.11 -37.96
N LEU A 774 -4.08 -19.45 -39.06
CA LEU A 774 -3.12 -18.35 -39.01
C LEU A 774 -3.80 -17.07 -38.51
N ASP A 775 -3.80 -16.89 -37.20
CA ASP A 775 -4.44 -15.77 -36.50
C ASP A 775 -3.60 -15.44 -35.26
N ASP A 776 -3.26 -14.16 -35.06
CA ASP A 776 -2.36 -13.73 -33.97
C ASP A 776 -2.95 -14.00 -32.58
N VAL A 777 -4.26 -13.85 -32.44
CA VAL A 777 -4.99 -14.02 -31.19
C VAL A 777 -5.14 -15.49 -30.84
N ILE A 778 -5.58 -16.32 -31.79
CA ILE A 778 -5.73 -17.77 -31.60
C ILE A 778 -4.36 -18.41 -31.37
N THR A 779 -3.36 -18.04 -32.17
CA THR A 779 -1.99 -18.57 -32.02
C THR A 779 -1.43 -18.26 -30.63
N PHE A 780 -1.62 -17.03 -30.14
CA PHE A 780 -1.16 -16.65 -28.80
C PHE A 780 -1.89 -17.42 -27.70
N ALA A 781 -3.22 -17.54 -27.80
CA ALA A 781 -4.04 -18.21 -26.80
C ALA A 781 -3.77 -19.72 -26.73
N VAL A 782 -3.75 -20.40 -27.89
CA VAL A 782 -3.41 -21.82 -27.98
C VAL A 782 -1.98 -22.07 -27.51
N GLY A 783 -1.03 -21.21 -27.90
CA GLY A 783 0.36 -21.30 -27.46
C GLY A 783 0.51 -21.17 -25.94
N ALA A 784 -0.22 -20.24 -25.32
CA ALA A 784 -0.25 -20.08 -23.87
C ALA A 784 -0.85 -21.31 -23.17
N ASN A 785 -2.02 -21.77 -23.62
CA ASN A 785 -2.72 -22.93 -23.05
C ASN A 785 -1.91 -24.22 -23.16
N ASN A 786 -1.32 -24.51 -24.33
CA ASN A 786 -0.46 -25.67 -24.54
C ASN A 786 0.81 -25.63 -23.69
N SER A 787 1.26 -24.43 -23.34
CA SER A 787 2.42 -24.19 -22.47
C SER A 787 2.05 -24.16 -20.97
N GLY A 788 0.78 -24.40 -20.62
CA GLY A 788 0.29 -24.34 -19.23
C GLY A 788 0.27 -22.93 -18.63
N VAL A 789 0.23 -21.89 -19.48
CA VAL A 789 0.17 -20.49 -19.05
C VAL A 789 -1.29 -20.03 -19.07
N PRO A 790 -1.92 -19.80 -17.89
CA PRO A 790 -3.31 -19.37 -17.82
C PRO A 790 -3.49 -17.93 -18.30
N LEU A 791 -4.64 -17.66 -18.93
CA LEU A 791 -5.03 -16.34 -19.41
C LEU A 791 -6.18 -15.81 -18.55
N TYR A 792 -6.01 -14.64 -17.95
CA TYR A 792 -7.01 -14.07 -17.05
C TYR A 792 -7.73 -12.88 -17.67
N ILE A 793 -9.06 -12.86 -17.57
CA ILE A 793 -9.90 -11.68 -17.82
C ILE A 793 -10.45 -11.15 -16.49
N CYS A 794 -10.32 -9.86 -16.24
CA CYS A 794 -10.76 -9.23 -14.99
C CYS A 794 -11.92 -8.25 -15.24
N ASN A 795 -13.00 -8.37 -14.48
CA ASN A 795 -14.19 -7.50 -14.56
C ASN A 795 -14.55 -6.84 -13.21
N ASP A 796 -13.60 -6.85 -12.27
CA ASP A 796 -13.78 -6.27 -10.93
C ASP A 796 -14.00 -4.76 -10.96
N GLU A 797 -13.50 -4.08 -11.98
CA GLU A 797 -13.76 -2.67 -12.28
C GLU A 797 -14.34 -2.48 -13.69
N ILE A 798 -14.91 -1.31 -13.96
CA ILE A 798 -15.28 -0.90 -15.32
C ILE A 798 -14.05 -0.30 -15.99
N TYR A 799 -13.26 -1.15 -16.65
CA TYR A 799 -11.97 -0.73 -17.22
C TYR A 799 -12.10 0.11 -18.49
N GLY A 800 -13.07 -0.20 -19.34
CA GLY A 800 -13.25 0.50 -20.62
C GLY A 800 -14.12 -0.24 -21.63
N TYR A 801 -14.02 0.21 -22.87
CA TYR A 801 -14.86 -0.19 -23.99
C TYR A 801 -14.04 -0.61 -25.21
N ILE A 802 -14.64 -1.37 -26.12
CA ILE A 802 -14.03 -1.83 -27.38
C ILE A 802 -15.07 -1.77 -28.51
N MET A 803 -14.64 -1.39 -29.71
CA MET A 803 -15.48 -1.45 -30.91
C MET A 803 -15.77 -2.90 -31.31
N VAL A 804 -16.92 -3.11 -31.97
CA VAL A 804 -17.20 -4.39 -32.62
C VAL A 804 -16.56 -4.37 -34.01
N PRO A 805 -15.67 -5.34 -34.35
CA PRO A 805 -15.06 -5.40 -35.67
C PRO A 805 -16.09 -5.40 -36.80
N LEU A 806 -15.79 -4.71 -37.88
CA LEU A 806 -16.66 -4.66 -39.05
C LEU A 806 -16.70 -6.00 -39.79
N GLY A 807 -17.91 -6.38 -40.22
CA GLY A 807 -18.10 -7.47 -41.18
C GLY A 807 -17.61 -7.09 -42.58
N LYS A 808 -17.44 -8.10 -43.45
CA LYS A 808 -16.99 -7.90 -44.85
C LYS A 808 -17.92 -6.98 -45.66
N ASP A 809 -19.22 -7.01 -45.37
CA ASP A 809 -20.23 -6.23 -46.09
C ASP A 809 -20.56 -4.88 -45.41
N GLU A 810 -19.92 -4.57 -44.28
CA GLU A 810 -20.21 -3.38 -43.48
C GLU A 810 -19.36 -2.18 -43.92
N THR A 811 -19.94 -1.00 -43.78
CA THR A 811 -19.39 0.26 -44.27
C THR A 811 -18.79 1.09 -43.14
N ILE A 812 -17.84 1.97 -43.48
CA ILE A 812 -17.25 2.95 -42.54
C ILE A 812 -18.34 3.82 -41.89
N LYS A 813 -19.45 4.08 -42.58
CA LYS A 813 -20.57 4.85 -42.03
C LYS A 813 -21.24 4.11 -40.87
N GLU A 814 -21.38 2.80 -40.95
CA GLU A 814 -21.93 1.97 -39.88
C GLU A 814 -20.95 1.91 -38.69
N ASP A 815 -19.64 1.89 -38.98
CA ASP A 815 -18.61 1.96 -37.94
C ASP A 815 -18.64 3.28 -37.14
N LEU A 816 -18.78 4.40 -37.84
CA LEU A 816 -18.96 5.72 -37.21
C LEU A 816 -20.21 5.78 -36.32
N GLN A 817 -21.27 5.05 -36.68
CA GLN A 817 -22.47 4.94 -35.85
C GLN A 817 -22.20 4.11 -34.60
N ARG A 818 -21.49 2.98 -34.70
CA ARG A 818 -21.06 2.18 -33.54
C ARG A 818 -20.16 2.99 -32.61
N LEU A 819 -19.24 3.78 -33.16
CA LEU A 819 -18.39 4.68 -32.40
C LEU A 819 -19.23 5.72 -31.64
N THR A 820 -20.27 6.26 -32.30
CA THR A 820 -21.21 7.18 -31.64
C THR A 820 -21.93 6.48 -30.49
N ASN A 821 -22.38 5.23 -30.66
CA ASN A 821 -23.03 4.47 -29.59
C ASN A 821 -22.12 4.31 -28.37
N ILE A 822 -20.88 3.85 -28.58
CA ILE A 822 -19.90 3.66 -27.51
C ILE A 822 -19.60 4.99 -26.80
N LYS A 823 -19.41 6.08 -27.56
CA LYS A 823 -19.20 7.41 -26.96
C LYS A 823 -20.38 7.86 -26.10
N LEU A 824 -21.62 7.63 -26.55
CA LEU A 824 -22.81 7.95 -25.76
C LEU A 824 -22.87 7.13 -24.48
N GLU A 825 -22.48 5.86 -24.54
CA GLU A 825 -22.38 5.00 -23.37
C GLU A 825 -21.32 5.50 -22.37
N ILE A 826 -20.10 5.79 -22.85
CA ILE A 826 -19.03 6.37 -22.03
C ILE A 826 -19.48 7.69 -21.39
N LEU A 827 -20.06 8.61 -22.17
CA LEU A 827 -20.48 9.93 -21.70
C LEU A 827 -21.69 9.89 -20.75
N SER A 828 -22.40 8.75 -20.67
CA SER A 828 -23.50 8.58 -19.72
C SER A 828 -23.03 8.38 -18.29
N GLU A 829 -21.83 7.80 -18.12
CA GLU A 829 -21.21 7.49 -16.82
C GLU A 829 -19.98 8.38 -16.53
N ASP A 830 -19.24 8.80 -17.55
CA ASP A 830 -17.96 9.48 -17.42
C ASP A 830 -17.77 10.61 -18.46
N HIS A 831 -16.53 11.02 -18.71
CA HIS A 831 -16.16 12.09 -19.62
C HIS A 831 -15.02 11.67 -20.56
N LEU A 832 -15.10 12.11 -21.81
CA LEU A 832 -14.02 11.97 -22.78
C LEU A 832 -13.21 13.27 -22.82
N SER A 833 -11.97 13.21 -22.32
CA SER A 833 -11.04 14.33 -22.38
C SER A 833 -10.43 14.45 -23.77
N LEU A 834 -10.41 15.67 -24.31
CA LEU A 834 -9.81 15.97 -25.60
C LEU A 834 -8.56 16.84 -25.41
N LEU A 835 -7.44 16.42 -26.01
CA LEU A 835 -6.24 17.24 -26.09
C LEU A 835 -6.45 18.41 -27.06
N SER A 836 -5.97 19.60 -26.67
CA SER A 836 -6.15 20.83 -27.46
C SER A 836 -5.57 20.71 -28.88
N SER A 837 -4.43 20.04 -29.04
CA SER A 837 -3.81 19.81 -30.35
C SER A 837 -4.62 18.89 -31.28
N MET A 838 -5.50 18.05 -30.70
CA MET A 838 -6.32 17.08 -31.42
C MET A 838 -7.65 17.67 -31.92
N GLU A 839 -8.07 18.82 -31.39
CA GLU A 839 -9.38 19.43 -31.70
C GLU A 839 -9.57 19.68 -33.21
N LYS A 840 -8.49 20.03 -33.92
CA LYS A 840 -8.51 20.27 -35.37
C LYS A 840 -8.83 19.04 -36.22
N PHE A 841 -8.66 17.82 -35.69
CA PHE A 841 -8.93 16.58 -36.41
C PHE A 841 -10.35 16.07 -36.19
N ILE A 842 -11.10 16.69 -35.27
CA ILE A 842 -12.46 16.27 -34.94
C ILE A 842 -13.45 16.99 -35.83
N SER A 843 -14.28 16.20 -36.52
CA SER A 843 -15.46 16.73 -37.19
C SER A 843 -16.63 16.75 -36.20
N SER A 844 -17.30 17.90 -36.08
CA SER A 844 -18.54 17.99 -35.32
C SER A 844 -19.71 17.52 -36.18
N PRO A 845 -20.66 16.74 -35.64
CA PRO A 845 -21.85 16.39 -36.37
C PRO A 845 -22.66 17.65 -36.70
N LYS A 846 -23.43 17.60 -37.79
CA LYS A 846 -24.34 18.68 -38.14
C LYS A 846 -25.37 18.87 -37.02
N ILE A 847 -25.42 20.08 -36.47
CA ILE A 847 -26.37 20.42 -35.41
C ILE A 847 -27.75 20.70 -36.03
N ASP A 848 -28.77 19.96 -35.62
CA ASP A 848 -30.16 20.17 -36.00
C ASP A 848 -31.15 19.71 -34.91
N THR A 849 -32.43 19.95 -35.11
CA THR A 849 -33.52 19.57 -34.19
C THR A 849 -34.05 18.16 -34.42
N LEU A 850 -33.28 17.28 -35.07
CA LEU A 850 -33.66 15.89 -35.37
C LEU A 850 -35.01 15.75 -36.11
N GLY A 851 -35.36 16.72 -36.96
CA GLY A 851 -36.62 16.72 -37.72
C GLY A 851 -37.85 17.24 -36.96
N LEU A 852 -37.66 17.83 -35.79
CA LEU A 852 -38.71 18.46 -34.96
C LEU A 852 -38.61 19.99 -34.98
N ASP A 853 -39.62 20.69 -34.47
CA ASP A 853 -39.59 22.16 -34.40
C ASP A 853 -38.67 22.66 -33.28
N ASN A 854 -38.69 21.97 -32.13
CA ASN A 854 -37.77 22.23 -31.02
C ASN A 854 -37.60 21.00 -30.12
N ILE A 855 -36.49 20.97 -29.38
CA ILE A 855 -36.21 19.96 -28.36
C ILE A 855 -35.92 20.67 -27.05
N TYR A 856 -36.64 20.32 -25.99
CA TYR A 856 -36.44 20.85 -24.64
C TYR A 856 -35.81 19.81 -23.73
N MET A 857 -34.79 20.20 -22.97
CA MET A 857 -34.30 19.43 -21.82
C MET A 857 -34.70 20.15 -20.53
N ILE A 858 -35.46 19.46 -19.67
CA ILE A 858 -35.84 19.93 -18.35
C ILE A 858 -34.69 19.65 -17.38
N ASN A 859 -34.12 20.69 -16.81
CA ASN A 859 -33.04 20.57 -15.83
C ASN A 859 -33.22 21.60 -14.71
N LEU A 860 -32.97 21.18 -13.48
CA LEU A 860 -32.93 22.08 -12.34
C LEU A 860 -31.64 22.91 -12.38
N LEU A 861 -31.74 24.24 -12.20
CA LEU A 861 -30.58 25.13 -12.17
C LEU A 861 -29.51 24.71 -11.14
N ARG A 862 -29.92 24.09 -10.04
CA ARG A 862 -29.04 23.56 -9.00
C ARG A 862 -28.33 22.24 -9.37
N ARG A 863 -28.58 21.67 -10.56
CA ARG A 863 -28.01 20.42 -11.07
C ARG A 863 -27.11 20.67 -12.31
N PRO A 864 -26.05 21.50 -12.20
CA PRO A 864 -25.16 21.79 -13.32
C PRO A 864 -24.38 20.57 -13.83
N GLU A 865 -24.19 19.56 -12.98
CA GLU A 865 -23.52 18.30 -13.33
C GLU A 865 -24.32 17.50 -14.37
N ARG A 866 -25.63 17.33 -14.16
CA ARG A 866 -26.52 16.63 -15.09
C ARG A 866 -26.64 17.39 -16.41
N ARG A 867 -26.74 18.72 -16.33
CA ARG A 867 -26.75 19.61 -17.49
C ARG A 867 -25.50 19.46 -18.35
N THR A 868 -24.34 19.47 -17.72
CA THR A 868 -23.04 19.35 -18.44
C THR A 868 -22.93 17.99 -19.11
N ARG A 869 -23.35 16.91 -18.44
CA ARG A 869 -23.40 15.57 -19.03
C ARG A 869 -24.30 15.52 -20.26
N MET A 870 -25.54 16.00 -20.15
CA MET A 870 -26.48 15.98 -21.27
C MET A 870 -26.00 16.79 -22.47
N TYR A 871 -25.37 17.95 -22.26
CA TYR A 871 -24.80 18.71 -23.38
C TYR A 871 -23.68 17.97 -24.12
N ARG A 872 -22.89 17.14 -23.43
CA ARG A 872 -21.89 16.29 -24.10
C ARG A 872 -22.58 15.25 -24.99
N LEU A 873 -23.64 14.61 -24.50
CA LEU A 873 -24.45 13.66 -25.29
C LEU A 873 -25.09 14.35 -26.51
N PHE A 874 -25.69 15.53 -26.33
CA PHE A 874 -26.30 16.29 -27.43
C PHE A 874 -25.26 16.73 -28.48
N LYS A 875 -24.05 17.08 -28.04
CA LYS A 875 -22.95 17.42 -28.95
C LYS A 875 -22.57 16.24 -29.84
N GLU A 876 -22.41 15.04 -29.27
CA GLU A 876 -22.11 13.83 -30.07
C GLU A 876 -23.27 13.42 -30.98
N LEU A 877 -24.52 13.65 -30.57
CA LEU A 877 -25.71 13.40 -31.40
C LEU A 877 -25.93 14.46 -32.51
N GLY A 878 -25.29 15.62 -32.41
CA GLY A 878 -25.62 16.79 -33.24
C GLY A 878 -27.03 17.32 -32.99
N ALA A 879 -27.54 17.22 -31.76
CA ALA A 879 -28.88 17.66 -31.39
C ALA A 879 -28.87 19.10 -30.85
N HIS A 880 -29.66 19.98 -31.46
CA HIS A 880 -29.96 21.31 -30.94
C HIS A 880 -31.04 21.21 -29.87
N VAL A 881 -30.65 21.38 -28.60
CA VAL A 881 -31.55 21.25 -27.45
C VAL A 881 -31.56 22.51 -26.60
N GLU A 882 -32.74 23.07 -26.41
CA GLU A 882 -32.98 24.21 -25.52
C GLU A 882 -33.10 23.72 -24.07
N THR A 883 -32.30 24.26 -23.15
CA THR A 883 -32.47 23.97 -21.72
C THR A 883 -33.60 24.78 -21.14
N PHE A 884 -34.58 24.08 -20.57
CA PHE A 884 -35.62 24.68 -19.76
C PHE A 884 -35.24 24.61 -18.27
N ASN A 885 -35.13 25.78 -17.63
CA ASN A 885 -34.90 25.86 -16.19
C ASN A 885 -36.14 25.38 -15.45
N ALA A 886 -36.07 24.16 -14.91
CA ALA A 886 -37.17 23.53 -14.20
C ALA A 886 -37.61 24.33 -12.95
N VAL A 887 -38.90 24.25 -12.63
CA VAL A 887 -39.46 24.81 -11.40
C VAL A 887 -38.96 24.00 -10.22
N ASP A 888 -38.18 24.65 -9.35
CA ASP A 888 -37.61 24.02 -8.17
C ASP A 888 -38.67 23.84 -7.07
N GLY A 889 -39.06 22.59 -6.79
CA GLY A 889 -39.97 22.25 -5.70
C GLY A 889 -39.55 22.75 -4.32
N ARG A 890 -38.26 22.98 -4.07
CA ARG A 890 -37.77 23.55 -2.79
C ARG A 890 -38.12 25.03 -2.62
N MET A 891 -38.38 25.72 -3.73
CA MET A 891 -38.78 27.14 -3.74
C MET A 891 -40.29 27.32 -3.70
N LEU A 892 -41.07 26.22 -3.78
CA LEU A 892 -42.51 26.27 -3.68
C LEU A 892 -42.94 26.35 -2.22
N ASN A 893 -43.72 27.39 -1.90
CA ASN A 893 -44.43 27.57 -0.64
C ASN A 893 -45.93 27.79 -0.92
N GLU A 894 -46.76 27.82 0.13
CA GLU A 894 -48.22 27.99 -0.01
C GLU A 894 -48.59 29.23 -0.83
N SER A 895 -47.92 30.37 -0.60
CA SER A 895 -48.14 31.61 -1.36
C SER A 895 -47.81 31.47 -2.85
N ALA A 896 -46.75 30.73 -3.20
CA ALA A 896 -46.41 30.44 -4.58
C ALA A 896 -47.48 29.55 -5.23
N LEU A 897 -47.97 28.52 -4.54
CA LEU A 897 -49.01 27.62 -5.06
C LEU A 897 -50.34 28.35 -5.29
N GLU A 898 -50.73 29.24 -4.37
CA GLU A 898 -51.90 30.11 -4.54
C GLU A 898 -51.73 31.04 -5.75
N LYS A 899 -50.55 31.62 -5.95
CA LYS A 899 -50.25 32.49 -7.09
C LYS A 899 -50.36 31.75 -8.44
N TRP A 900 -49.95 30.48 -8.47
CA TRP A 900 -50.09 29.61 -9.65
C TRP A 900 -51.51 29.03 -9.79
N GLY A 901 -52.38 29.20 -8.79
CA GLY A 901 -53.72 28.63 -8.78
C GLY A 901 -53.74 27.10 -8.66
N VAL A 902 -52.71 26.51 -8.06
CA VAL A 902 -52.56 25.06 -7.94
C VAL A 902 -53.45 24.53 -6.81
N LYS A 903 -54.34 23.60 -7.15
CA LYS A 903 -55.13 22.82 -6.20
C LYS A 903 -54.80 21.35 -6.39
N LEU A 904 -54.33 20.71 -5.33
CA LEU A 904 -54.02 19.27 -5.33
C LEU A 904 -55.32 18.46 -5.28
N MET A 905 -55.36 17.33 -5.98
CA MET A 905 -56.47 16.38 -5.88
C MET A 905 -56.51 15.77 -4.48
N THR A 906 -57.64 15.89 -3.79
CA THR A 906 -57.80 15.43 -2.40
C THR A 906 -57.71 13.91 -2.23
N GLU A 907 -58.08 13.18 -3.28
CA GLU A 907 -58.12 11.73 -3.36
C GLU A 907 -56.79 11.11 -3.82
N TYR A 908 -55.80 11.95 -4.16
CA TYR A 908 -54.48 11.47 -4.56
C TYR A 908 -53.69 10.99 -3.34
N GLU A 909 -53.23 9.74 -3.42
CA GLU A 909 -52.35 9.12 -2.45
C GLU A 909 -51.29 8.35 -3.24
N ASP A 910 -50.01 8.64 -2.96
CA ASP A 910 -48.87 7.99 -3.60
C ASP A 910 -49.02 6.45 -3.50
N PRO A 911 -49.00 5.72 -4.63
CA PRO A 911 -49.30 4.29 -4.66
C PRO A 911 -48.32 3.41 -3.85
N TYR A 912 -47.11 3.89 -3.57
CA TYR A 912 -46.06 3.13 -2.89
C TYR A 912 -45.88 3.57 -1.43
N HIS A 913 -45.85 4.88 -1.19
CA HIS A 913 -45.54 5.51 0.10
C HIS A 913 -46.78 5.99 0.86
N LYS A 914 -47.97 5.92 0.25
CA LYS A 914 -49.24 6.28 0.90
C LYS A 914 -49.25 7.71 1.46
N ARG A 915 -48.74 8.65 0.67
CA ARG A 915 -48.55 10.06 1.05
C ARG A 915 -49.15 11.02 0.00
N PRO A 916 -49.48 12.26 0.36
CA PRO A 916 -49.84 13.28 -0.64
C PRO A 916 -48.61 13.69 -1.49
N MET A 917 -48.85 14.49 -2.53
CA MET A 917 -47.80 14.94 -3.46
C MET A 917 -46.66 15.69 -2.74
N THR A 918 -45.42 15.48 -3.19
CA THR A 918 -44.30 16.30 -2.77
C THR A 918 -44.25 17.64 -3.51
N THR A 919 -43.55 18.62 -2.94
CA THR A 919 -43.26 19.87 -3.65
C THR A 919 -42.41 19.65 -4.92
N GLY A 920 -41.57 18.61 -4.95
CA GLY A 920 -40.78 18.21 -6.11
C GLY A 920 -41.64 17.68 -7.26
N GLU A 921 -42.62 16.81 -6.97
CA GLU A 921 -43.60 16.33 -7.96
C GLU A 921 -44.40 17.49 -8.57
N ILE A 922 -44.78 18.47 -7.75
CA ILE A 922 -45.45 19.70 -8.22
C ILE A 922 -44.52 20.53 -9.14
N GLY A 923 -43.26 20.71 -8.74
CA GLY A 923 -42.27 21.42 -9.56
C GLY A 923 -42.02 20.74 -10.92
N CYS A 924 -41.95 19.41 -10.94
CA CYS A 924 -41.87 18.62 -12.15
C CYS A 924 -43.10 18.87 -13.05
N PHE A 925 -44.31 18.72 -12.51
CA PHE A 925 -45.55 18.97 -13.26
C PHE A 925 -45.59 20.37 -13.88
N LEU A 926 -45.31 21.40 -13.07
CA LEU A 926 -45.32 22.79 -13.53
C LEU A 926 -44.31 23.04 -14.66
N SER A 927 -43.15 22.37 -14.61
CA SER A 927 -42.14 22.48 -15.68
C SER A 927 -42.66 21.96 -17.01
N HIS A 928 -43.32 20.79 -17.03
CA HIS A 928 -43.96 20.25 -18.24
C HIS A 928 -45.11 21.15 -18.71
N TYR A 929 -45.96 21.60 -17.79
CA TYR A 929 -47.09 22.48 -18.09
C TYR A 929 -46.66 23.79 -18.76
N ILE A 930 -45.57 24.42 -18.30
CA ILE A 930 -45.03 25.63 -18.92
C ILE A 930 -44.55 25.35 -20.34
N ILE A 931 -43.88 24.22 -20.59
CA ILE A 931 -43.43 23.84 -21.93
C ILE A 931 -44.63 23.58 -22.86
N TRP A 932 -45.69 22.93 -22.39
CA TRP A 932 -46.91 22.74 -23.19
C TRP A 932 -47.54 24.07 -23.61
N ASN A 933 -47.58 25.06 -22.69
CA ASN A 933 -48.07 26.40 -23.02
C ASN A 933 -47.15 27.13 -24.00
N LYS A 934 -45.83 27.04 -23.83
CA LYS A 934 -44.85 27.59 -24.78
C LYS A 934 -45.05 27.00 -26.18
N MET A 935 -45.30 25.70 -26.29
CA MET A 935 -45.57 25.04 -27.57
C MET A 935 -46.76 25.69 -28.29
N LEU A 936 -47.85 25.96 -27.57
CA LEU A 936 -49.05 26.61 -28.10
C LEU A 936 -48.80 28.08 -28.45
N GLU A 937 -48.05 28.80 -27.61
CA GLU A 937 -47.69 30.20 -27.81
C GLU A 937 -46.83 30.40 -29.07
N TYR A 938 -45.76 29.61 -29.22
CA TYR A 938 -44.86 29.65 -30.37
C TYR A 938 -45.40 28.93 -31.60
N ARG A 939 -46.56 28.27 -31.50
CA ARG A 939 -47.22 27.51 -32.58
C ARG A 939 -46.34 26.41 -33.17
N TYR A 940 -45.56 25.73 -32.33
CA TYR A 940 -44.85 24.53 -32.75
C TYR A 940 -45.85 23.41 -33.04
N GLU A 941 -45.61 22.63 -34.11
CA GLU A 941 -46.41 21.47 -34.47
C GLU A 941 -45.97 20.23 -33.71
N ARG A 942 -44.66 20.01 -33.57
CA ARG A 942 -44.05 18.84 -32.94
C ARG A 942 -42.79 19.22 -32.16
N ILE A 943 -42.77 18.91 -30.87
CA ILE A 943 -41.60 19.09 -30.00
C ILE A 943 -41.21 17.79 -29.31
N MET A 944 -39.95 17.68 -28.90
CA MET A 944 -39.49 16.62 -28.00
C MET A 944 -39.14 17.23 -26.64
N ILE A 945 -39.54 16.55 -25.57
CA ILE A 945 -39.26 16.93 -24.18
C ILE A 945 -38.46 15.80 -23.54
N LEU A 946 -37.33 16.13 -22.93
CA LEU A 946 -36.38 15.22 -22.30
C LEU A 946 -36.12 15.66 -20.86
N GLU A 947 -35.96 14.69 -19.95
CA GLU A 947 -35.41 14.90 -18.61
C GLU A 947 -33.86 14.85 -18.64
N ASP A 948 -33.21 15.22 -17.53
CA ASP A 948 -31.75 15.39 -17.44
C ASP A 948 -30.97 14.15 -16.98
N ASP A 949 -31.67 13.05 -16.69
CA ASP A 949 -31.13 11.79 -16.17
C ASP A 949 -31.35 10.58 -17.08
N ILE A 950 -31.35 10.84 -18.39
CA ILE A 950 -31.51 9.82 -19.43
C ILE A 950 -30.17 9.41 -20.07
N ARG A 951 -30.17 8.23 -20.68
CA ARG A 951 -29.19 7.71 -21.64
C ARG A 951 -29.90 7.32 -22.93
N PHE A 952 -29.18 7.35 -24.04
CA PHE A 952 -29.72 7.06 -25.37
C PHE A 952 -29.49 5.61 -25.76
N GLU A 953 -30.47 5.02 -26.42
CA GLU A 953 -30.36 3.69 -27.02
C GLU A 953 -29.39 3.72 -28.22
N PRO A 954 -28.60 2.66 -28.47
CA PRO A 954 -27.77 2.55 -29.67
C PRO A 954 -28.53 2.86 -30.95
N PHE A 955 -27.89 3.59 -31.85
CA PHE A 955 -28.45 4.11 -33.11
C PHE A 955 -29.65 5.04 -32.92
N PHE A 956 -29.72 5.78 -31.79
CA PHE A 956 -30.83 6.67 -31.43
C PHE A 956 -31.34 7.53 -32.57
N ARG A 957 -30.45 8.29 -33.23
CA ARG A 957 -30.83 9.21 -34.29
C ARG A 957 -31.50 8.50 -35.47
N GLN A 958 -30.94 7.37 -35.89
CA GLN A 958 -31.50 6.57 -36.98
C GLN A 958 -32.86 5.97 -36.60
N LYS A 959 -32.98 5.45 -35.37
CA LYS A 959 -34.25 4.92 -34.84
C LYS A 959 -35.32 6.02 -34.76
N LEU A 960 -34.94 7.22 -34.32
CA LEU A 960 -35.83 8.38 -34.27
C LEU A 960 -36.27 8.81 -35.68
N ASP A 961 -35.36 8.88 -36.64
CA ASP A 961 -35.68 9.21 -38.04
C ASP A 961 -36.69 8.21 -38.62
N PHE A 962 -36.53 6.91 -38.33
CA PHE A 962 -37.50 5.88 -38.73
C PHE A 962 -38.88 6.12 -38.08
N VAL A 963 -38.92 6.37 -36.77
CA VAL A 963 -40.17 6.68 -36.06
C VAL A 963 -40.85 7.91 -36.67
N LEU A 964 -40.13 9.01 -36.89
CA LEU A 964 -40.68 10.24 -37.49
C LEU A 964 -41.17 9.99 -38.93
N SER A 965 -40.48 9.15 -39.70
CA SER A 965 -40.93 8.77 -41.04
C SER A 965 -42.23 7.96 -41.03
N GLU A 966 -42.38 7.03 -40.07
CA GLU A 966 -43.64 6.30 -39.88
C GLU A 966 -44.76 7.26 -39.49
N LEU A 967 -44.52 8.23 -38.61
CA LEU A 967 -45.56 9.20 -38.22
C LEU A 967 -46.05 10.07 -39.38
N ASN A 968 -45.20 10.35 -40.37
CA ASN A 968 -45.61 11.09 -41.57
C ASN A 968 -46.46 10.24 -42.53
N THR A 969 -46.35 8.91 -42.46
CA THR A 969 -47.07 7.96 -43.35
C THR A 969 -48.32 7.38 -42.70
N LEU A 970 -48.33 7.23 -41.38
CA LEU A 970 -49.47 6.80 -40.60
C LEU A 970 -50.55 7.90 -40.65
N ARG A 971 -51.74 7.56 -41.16
CA ARG A 971 -52.93 8.43 -41.12
C ARG A 971 -53.58 8.51 -39.73
N ASN A 972 -52.96 7.92 -38.71
CA ASN A 972 -53.50 7.83 -37.36
C ASN A 972 -53.22 9.13 -36.60
N SER A 973 -54.27 9.71 -36.01
CA SER A 973 -54.13 10.88 -35.13
C SER A 973 -53.44 10.46 -33.83
N TRP A 974 -52.17 10.84 -33.67
CA TRP A 974 -51.42 10.69 -32.42
C TRP A 974 -51.32 12.05 -31.73
N ASP A 975 -51.25 12.04 -30.40
CA ASP A 975 -51.09 13.27 -29.61
C ASP A 975 -49.76 13.33 -28.88
N LEU A 976 -49.35 12.20 -28.30
CA LEU A 976 -48.12 12.05 -27.51
C LEU A 976 -47.46 10.70 -27.83
N ILE A 977 -46.13 10.68 -27.94
CA ILE A 977 -45.35 9.46 -28.16
C ILE A 977 -44.28 9.36 -27.10
N TYR A 978 -44.38 8.37 -26.23
CA TYR A 978 -43.32 8.05 -25.28
C TYR A 978 -42.11 7.46 -26.01
N ILE A 979 -40.95 8.06 -25.78
CA ILE A 979 -39.65 7.53 -26.25
C ILE A 979 -38.84 6.96 -25.08
N GLY A 980 -39.16 7.33 -23.83
CA GLY A 980 -38.65 6.71 -22.60
C GLY A 980 -39.66 6.82 -21.46
N ARG A 981 -39.92 5.69 -20.78
CA ARG A 981 -40.84 5.57 -19.64
C ARG A 981 -40.65 4.23 -18.91
N LYS A 982 -41.25 4.07 -17.72
CA LYS A 982 -41.34 2.80 -17.00
C LYS A 982 -42.66 2.09 -17.33
N ARG A 983 -42.59 1.02 -18.13
CA ARG A 983 -43.77 0.20 -18.52
C ARG A 983 -44.22 -0.65 -17.32
N LEU A 984 -45.48 -0.53 -16.89
CA LEU A 984 -46.05 -1.35 -15.80
C LEU A 984 -46.95 -2.46 -16.32
N MET A 985 -47.65 -2.20 -17.43
CA MET A 985 -48.61 -3.13 -18.04
C MET A 985 -48.24 -3.45 -19.48
N GLU A 986 -46.98 -3.84 -19.73
CA GLU A 986 -46.44 -4.09 -21.08
C GLU A 986 -47.25 -5.14 -21.87
N LYS A 987 -47.82 -6.14 -21.17
CA LYS A 987 -48.64 -7.19 -21.79
C LYS A 987 -49.95 -6.67 -22.39
N GLU A 988 -50.39 -5.47 -22.04
CA GLU A 988 -51.62 -4.84 -22.52
C GLU A 988 -51.40 -3.93 -23.74
N GLU A 989 -50.16 -3.77 -24.19
CA GLU A 989 -49.80 -2.91 -25.32
C GLU A 989 -50.04 -3.62 -26.66
N SER A 990 -50.79 -2.97 -27.55
CA SER A 990 -51.06 -3.47 -28.91
C SER A 990 -50.30 -2.65 -29.95
N TRP A 991 -49.71 -3.33 -30.94
CA TRP A 991 -49.04 -2.69 -32.09
C TRP A 991 -49.99 -1.78 -32.87
N VAL A 992 -49.48 -0.61 -33.28
CA VAL A 992 -50.21 0.29 -34.16
C VAL A 992 -50.23 -0.30 -35.57
N GLN A 993 -51.41 -0.42 -36.16
CA GLN A 993 -51.56 -0.99 -37.50
C GLN A 993 -50.72 -0.23 -38.53
N GLY A 994 -49.84 -0.96 -39.23
CA GLY A 994 -48.95 -0.39 -40.26
C GLY A 994 -47.64 0.18 -39.73
N SER A 995 -47.41 0.20 -38.41
CA SER A 995 -46.16 0.59 -37.79
C SER A 995 -45.30 -0.62 -37.43
N LYS A 996 -43.97 -0.47 -37.53
CA LYS A 996 -42.99 -1.46 -37.04
C LYS A 996 -42.41 -1.10 -35.68
N TYR A 997 -42.61 0.14 -35.21
CA TYR A 997 -41.93 0.68 -34.03
C TYR A 997 -42.87 1.26 -32.98
N LEU A 998 -44.19 1.35 -33.23
CA LEU A 998 -45.14 2.00 -32.34
C LEU A 998 -46.20 1.03 -31.80
N VAL A 999 -46.48 1.19 -30.51
CA VAL A 999 -47.56 0.52 -29.80
C VAL A 999 -48.48 1.55 -29.13
N HIS A 1000 -49.73 1.18 -28.89
CA HIS A 1000 -50.62 1.95 -28.01
C HIS A 1000 -50.11 1.86 -26.57
N ALA A 1001 -49.86 3.01 -25.94
CA ALA A 1001 -49.26 3.05 -24.62
C ALA A 1001 -50.27 2.60 -23.55
N ALA A 1002 -49.92 1.55 -22.80
CA ALA A 1002 -50.64 1.15 -21.58
C ALA A 1002 -50.16 1.96 -20.37
N TYR A 1003 -50.70 1.69 -19.18
CA TYR A 1003 -50.32 2.37 -17.94
C TYR A 1003 -48.81 2.27 -17.65
N SER A 1004 -48.22 3.41 -17.26
CA SER A 1004 -46.79 3.57 -17.04
C SER A 1004 -46.47 4.69 -16.08
N TYR A 1005 -45.28 4.62 -15.46
CA TYR A 1005 -44.67 5.72 -14.71
C TYR A 1005 -43.52 6.37 -15.49
N TRP A 1006 -43.04 7.50 -14.97
CA TRP A 1006 -41.91 8.29 -15.47
C TRP A 1006 -42.12 8.94 -16.83
N THR A 1007 -41.67 10.19 -16.95
CA THR A 1007 -41.74 10.99 -18.18
C THR A 1007 -40.37 11.33 -18.75
N LEU A 1008 -39.43 10.36 -18.66
CA LEU A 1008 -38.03 10.48 -19.10
C LEU A 1008 -37.87 11.21 -20.44
N GLY A 1009 -38.74 10.91 -21.40
CA GLY A 1009 -38.94 11.77 -22.55
C GLY A 1009 -40.03 11.31 -23.51
N TYR A 1010 -40.59 12.28 -24.23
CA TYR A 1010 -41.69 12.07 -25.16
C TYR A 1010 -41.71 13.14 -26.27
N ILE A 1011 -42.36 12.79 -27.38
CA ILE A 1011 -42.68 13.72 -28.48
C ILE A 1011 -44.13 14.14 -28.31
N LEU A 1012 -44.39 15.44 -28.41
CA LEU A 1012 -45.72 16.04 -28.24
C LEU A 1012 -46.14 16.77 -29.51
N SER A 1013 -47.39 16.56 -29.92
CA SER A 1013 -48.03 17.31 -31.02
C SER A 1013 -48.79 18.54 -30.50
N ALA A 1014 -49.07 19.50 -31.38
CA ALA A 1014 -49.86 20.69 -31.04
C ALA A 1014 -51.27 20.35 -30.55
N THR A 1015 -51.89 19.29 -31.09
CA THR A 1015 -53.21 18.81 -30.63
C THR A 1015 -53.11 18.19 -29.25
N GLY A 1016 -52.05 17.41 -28.98
CA GLY A 1016 -51.77 16.84 -27.68
C GLY A 1016 -51.56 17.91 -26.61
N ALA A 1017 -50.70 18.90 -26.88
CA ALA A 1017 -50.47 20.02 -25.95
C ALA A 1017 -51.76 20.76 -25.60
N ARG A 1018 -52.64 20.99 -26.59
CA ARG A 1018 -53.94 21.61 -26.37
C ARG A 1018 -54.83 20.77 -25.45
N LYS A 1019 -54.96 19.47 -25.72
CA LYS A 1019 -55.73 18.54 -24.88
C LYS A 1019 -55.20 18.50 -23.43
N LEU A 1020 -53.88 18.48 -23.25
CA LEU A 1020 -53.23 18.49 -21.93
C LEU A 1020 -53.50 19.78 -21.14
N VAL A 1021 -53.54 20.94 -21.80
CA VAL A 1021 -53.79 22.24 -21.14
C VAL A 1021 -55.28 22.50 -20.91
N GLU A 1022 -56.15 22.20 -21.90
CA GLU A 1022 -57.60 22.44 -21.83
C GLU A 1022 -58.31 21.58 -20.78
N ALA A 1023 -57.72 20.45 -20.39
CA ALA A 1023 -58.19 19.63 -19.27
C ALA A 1023 -57.96 20.28 -17.88
N LYS A 1024 -57.41 21.50 -17.84
CA LYS A 1024 -57.23 22.34 -16.64
C LYS A 1024 -56.53 21.61 -15.49
N PRO A 1025 -55.30 21.11 -15.71
CA PRO A 1025 -54.62 20.26 -14.75
C PRO A 1025 -54.38 20.93 -13.39
N LEU A 1026 -54.25 22.26 -13.34
CA LEU A 1026 -53.96 22.99 -12.10
C LEU A 1026 -55.13 22.98 -11.10
N GLU A 1027 -56.37 22.72 -11.54
CA GLU A 1027 -57.55 22.68 -10.67
C GLU A 1027 -57.68 21.35 -9.88
N ASN A 1028 -57.02 20.28 -10.33
CA ASN A 1028 -57.04 18.94 -9.71
C ASN A 1028 -55.66 18.24 -9.84
N MET A 1029 -54.57 18.93 -9.51
CA MET A 1029 -53.21 18.49 -9.82
C MET A 1029 -52.85 17.15 -9.17
N ILE A 1030 -52.23 16.29 -9.97
CA ILE A 1030 -51.58 15.02 -9.64
C ILE A 1030 -50.23 14.95 -10.37
N PRO A 1031 -49.33 14.00 -10.06
CA PRO A 1031 -48.07 13.84 -10.80
C PRO A 1031 -48.27 13.71 -12.32
N VAL A 1032 -47.31 14.19 -13.10
CA VAL A 1032 -47.43 14.28 -14.57
C VAL A 1032 -47.54 12.89 -15.21
N ASP A 1033 -46.87 11.91 -14.64
CA ASP A 1033 -46.88 10.52 -15.06
C ASP A 1033 -48.15 9.78 -14.65
N GLU A 1034 -48.99 10.34 -13.77
CA GLU A 1034 -50.36 9.86 -13.52
C GLU A 1034 -51.40 10.61 -14.39
N TYR A 1035 -51.16 11.90 -14.63
CA TYR A 1035 -52.03 12.75 -15.44
C TYR A 1035 -52.15 12.31 -16.90
N ILE A 1036 -51.02 12.00 -17.54
CA ILE A 1036 -51.03 11.57 -18.96
C ILE A 1036 -51.78 10.24 -19.14
N PRO A 1037 -51.57 9.19 -18.32
CA PRO A 1037 -52.39 7.98 -18.36
C PRO A 1037 -53.88 8.19 -18.11
N ILE A 1038 -54.26 9.15 -17.25
CA ILE A 1038 -55.68 9.48 -17.05
C ILE A 1038 -56.27 10.04 -18.35
N LEU A 1039 -55.62 11.01 -18.99
CA LEU A 1039 -56.14 11.62 -20.22
C LEU A 1039 -56.11 10.69 -21.43
N SER A 1040 -55.24 9.68 -21.43
CA SER A 1040 -55.25 8.59 -22.42
C SER A 1040 -56.17 7.43 -22.07
N ASN A 1041 -56.91 7.54 -20.95
CA ASN A 1041 -57.92 6.60 -20.49
C ASN A 1041 -57.38 5.18 -20.18
N VAL A 1042 -56.09 5.06 -19.85
CA VAL A 1042 -55.44 3.78 -19.49
C VAL A 1042 -55.12 3.66 -17.99
N HIS A 1043 -55.37 4.71 -17.21
CA HIS A 1043 -55.12 4.69 -15.77
C HIS A 1043 -56.05 3.70 -15.02
N PRO A 1044 -55.54 2.88 -14.07
CA PRO A 1044 -56.31 1.84 -13.39
C PRO A 1044 -57.36 2.37 -12.39
N ARG A 1045 -57.14 3.57 -11.81
CA ARG A 1045 -58.03 4.19 -10.82
C ARG A 1045 -59.18 4.97 -11.48
N ASP A 1046 -60.39 4.43 -11.42
CA ASP A 1046 -61.62 5.08 -11.92
C ASP A 1046 -62.04 6.30 -11.10
N ASP A 1047 -61.74 6.31 -9.80
CA ASP A 1047 -61.98 7.43 -8.90
C ASP A 1047 -61.20 8.67 -9.31
N TRP A 1048 -59.92 8.52 -9.68
CA TRP A 1048 -59.11 9.65 -10.16
C TRP A 1048 -59.56 10.13 -11.54
N LYS A 1049 -59.92 9.20 -12.44
CA LYS A 1049 -60.42 9.54 -13.78
C LYS A 1049 -61.68 10.43 -13.77
N LYS A 1050 -62.50 10.39 -12.71
CA LYS A 1050 -63.72 11.22 -12.60
C LYS A 1050 -63.44 12.73 -12.62
N HIS A 1051 -62.27 13.15 -12.12
CA HIS A 1051 -61.88 14.57 -12.11
C HIS A 1051 -61.55 15.10 -13.51
N TYR A 1052 -61.29 14.19 -14.47
CA TYR A 1052 -60.97 14.52 -15.86
C TYR A 1052 -61.91 13.79 -16.82
N PRO A 1053 -63.11 14.34 -17.11
CA PRO A 1053 -64.14 13.66 -17.89
C PRO A 1053 -63.80 13.52 -19.38
N VAL A 1054 -63.01 14.45 -19.93
CA VAL A 1054 -62.56 14.42 -21.33
C VAL A 1054 -61.21 13.72 -21.41
N ARG A 1055 -61.19 12.46 -21.86
CA ARG A 1055 -60.00 11.59 -21.92
C ARG A 1055 -59.78 11.08 -23.34
N ASN A 1056 -59.41 11.98 -24.24
CA ASN A 1056 -59.27 11.73 -25.67
C ASN A 1056 -57.83 11.91 -26.17
N LEU A 1057 -56.84 11.80 -25.29
CA LEU A 1057 -55.42 11.89 -25.64
C LEU A 1057 -54.94 10.56 -26.25
N THR A 1058 -54.54 10.55 -27.51
CA THR A 1058 -53.97 9.36 -28.15
C THR A 1058 -52.48 9.26 -27.82
N ALA A 1059 -52.16 8.49 -26.78
CA ALA A 1059 -50.78 8.21 -26.37
C ALA A 1059 -50.24 6.92 -27.03
N LEU A 1060 -49.13 7.04 -27.73
CA LEU A 1060 -48.36 5.92 -28.28
C LEU A 1060 -47.02 5.80 -27.55
N SER A 1061 -46.31 4.70 -27.78
CA SER A 1061 -44.96 4.48 -27.26
C SER A 1061 -44.10 3.81 -28.32
N THR A 1062 -42.81 4.13 -28.36
CA THR A 1062 -41.87 3.35 -29.17
C THR A 1062 -41.62 1.98 -28.54
N ASN A 1063 -41.43 0.96 -29.37
CA ASN A 1063 -41.00 -0.37 -28.97
C ASN A 1063 -39.92 -0.90 -29.94
N PRO A 1064 -38.64 -1.03 -29.50
CA PRO A 1064 -38.12 -0.73 -28.17
C PRO A 1064 -38.16 0.78 -27.81
N LEU A 1065 -37.94 1.10 -26.53
CA LEU A 1065 -37.75 2.49 -26.09
C LEU A 1065 -36.45 3.05 -26.70
N LEU A 1066 -36.40 4.36 -26.90
CA LEU A 1066 -35.24 5.05 -27.50
C LEU A 1066 -34.34 5.71 -26.46
N ILE A 1067 -34.85 5.91 -25.24
CA ILE A 1067 -34.09 6.45 -24.11
C ILE A 1067 -34.45 5.69 -22.84
N HIS A 1068 -33.47 5.58 -21.95
CA HIS A 1068 -33.53 4.84 -20.70
C HIS A 1068 -33.04 5.74 -19.55
N PRO A 1069 -33.42 5.49 -18.28
CA PRO A 1069 -32.83 6.22 -17.18
C PRO A 1069 -31.35 5.82 -17.03
N THR A 1070 -30.55 6.72 -16.46
CA THR A 1070 -29.14 6.43 -16.13
C THR A 1070 -29.02 5.43 -14.99
N HIS A 1071 -29.95 5.45 -14.04
CA HIS A 1071 -30.03 4.51 -12.91
C HIS A 1071 -31.50 4.14 -12.69
N TYR A 1072 -31.78 2.87 -12.37
CA TYR A 1072 -33.09 2.43 -11.93
C TYR A 1072 -33.23 2.59 -10.41
N THR A 1073 -34.48 2.64 -9.93
CA THR A 1073 -34.77 2.69 -8.49
C THR A 1073 -34.15 1.48 -7.79
N GLY A 1074 -33.27 1.73 -6.81
CA GLY A 1074 -32.55 0.69 -6.07
C GLY A 1074 -31.09 0.50 -6.52
N ASP A 1075 -30.70 1.06 -7.66
CA ASP A 1075 -29.30 1.03 -8.12
C ASP A 1075 -28.41 1.90 -7.23
N GLN A 1076 -27.16 1.47 -7.06
CA GLN A 1076 -26.15 2.25 -6.34
C GLN A 1076 -25.94 3.59 -7.06
N GLY A 1077 -26.21 4.71 -6.38
CA GLY A 1077 -26.12 6.05 -6.97
C GLY A 1077 -27.44 6.66 -7.45
N TYR A 1078 -28.57 5.94 -7.33
CA TYR A 1078 -29.89 6.50 -7.64
C TYR A 1078 -30.26 7.67 -6.70
N ILE A 1079 -30.57 8.83 -7.27
CA ILE A 1079 -31.02 10.03 -6.54
C ILE A 1079 -32.24 10.62 -7.24
N SER A 1080 -33.39 10.60 -6.56
CA SER A 1080 -34.62 11.26 -7.01
C SER A 1080 -34.76 12.66 -6.39
N ASP A 1081 -34.88 13.70 -7.21
CA ASP A 1081 -35.14 15.09 -6.77
C ASP A 1081 -36.63 15.39 -6.54
N THR A 1082 -37.52 14.53 -7.06
CA THR A 1082 -38.97 14.62 -6.88
C THR A 1082 -39.42 13.93 -5.59
N GLU A 1083 -38.96 12.70 -5.34
CA GLU A 1083 -39.39 11.88 -4.19
C GLU A 1083 -38.75 12.31 -2.87
N ASN A 1084 -37.53 12.85 -2.87
CA ASN A 1084 -36.79 13.25 -1.66
C ASN A 1084 -37.12 14.68 -1.16
N SER A 1085 -38.23 15.26 -1.60
CA SER A 1085 -38.61 16.64 -1.27
C SER A 1085 -39.72 16.70 -0.20
N LYS A 1086 -39.95 17.88 0.39
CA LYS A 1086 -40.91 18.03 1.50
C LYS A 1086 -42.32 17.67 1.02
N ILE A 1087 -43.05 16.97 1.88
CA ILE A 1087 -44.48 16.70 1.70
C ILE A 1087 -45.25 17.96 2.10
N ILE A 1088 -46.23 18.36 1.29
CA ILE A 1088 -47.12 19.46 1.68
C ILE A 1088 -48.18 18.90 2.64
N PHE A 1089 -48.39 19.60 3.76
CA PHE A 1089 -49.31 19.31 4.88
C PHE A 1089 -48.79 18.36 5.98
N GLU A 1090 -47.93 18.85 6.88
CA GLU A 1090 -47.73 18.26 8.22
C GLU A 1090 -48.88 18.58 9.20
N ASN A 1091 -49.84 19.45 8.84
CA ASN A 1091 -50.82 19.99 9.79
C ASN A 1091 -52.21 19.34 9.83
N HIS A 1092 -52.45 18.21 9.13
CA HIS A 1092 -53.73 17.48 9.23
C HIS A 1092 -53.60 16.00 9.64
N ALA A 1093 -52.39 15.51 9.90
CA ALA A 1093 -52.17 14.13 10.39
C ALA A 1093 -52.41 13.96 11.91
N SER A 1094 -52.64 15.05 12.65
CA SER A 1094 -52.88 15.02 14.10
C SER A 1094 -54.30 14.60 14.52
N ASP A 1095 -55.27 14.57 13.59
CA ASP A 1095 -56.67 14.25 13.92
C ASP A 1095 -57.14 12.85 13.51
N ILE A 1096 -56.33 12.08 12.77
CA ILE A 1096 -56.69 10.70 12.34
C ILE A 1096 -56.12 9.63 13.30
N LEU A 1097 -55.20 9.99 14.20
CA LEU A 1097 -54.60 9.07 15.18
C LEU A 1097 -55.40 8.92 16.49
N LYS A 1098 -56.56 9.59 16.65
CA LYS A 1098 -57.38 9.52 17.87
C LYS A 1098 -58.54 8.51 17.85
N THR A 1099 -58.74 7.77 16.77
CA THR A 1099 -59.86 6.81 16.64
C THR A 1099 -59.43 5.36 16.39
N ARG A 1100 -58.19 5.01 16.73
CA ARG A 1100 -57.65 3.64 16.56
C ARG A 1100 -57.20 2.94 17.84
N GLU A 1101 -57.50 3.50 19.02
CA GLU A 1101 -57.30 2.82 20.31
C GLU A 1101 -58.54 2.06 20.83
N GLU A 1102 -59.63 2.02 20.06
CA GLU A 1102 -60.75 1.09 20.30
C GLU A 1102 -61.13 0.42 18.97
N LEU A 1103 -60.44 -0.67 18.62
CA LEU A 1103 -60.94 -1.84 17.87
C LEU A 1103 -59.85 -2.90 17.70
#